data_AF-A0AA95ZCD8-F1
#
_entry.id   AF-A0AA95ZCD8-F1
#
_cell.length_a   1.000
_cell.length_b   1.000
_cell.length_c   1.000
_cell.angle_alpha   90.00
_cell.angle_beta   90.00
_cell.angle_gamma   90.00
#
_symmetry.space_group_name_H-M   'P 1'
#
loop_
_entity.id
_entity.type
_entity.pdbx_description
1 polymer ?
#
loop_
_entity_poly.entity_id
_entity_poly.type
_entity_poly.pdbx_seq_one_letter_code
_entity_poly.pdbx_strand_id
1 'polypeptide(L)'
;MPAPVAPRRDFEEAIGSRWAVWVGGIALAFGGLFLVRYSIEAGVFGPGVRLLMGAGFSLLAAAASEYLRRTDQIHDLGPVSAAFERLGSANIPGVLAGVSVLSGFGVVFAAHAIYGFIGPGFAFALMGLIGLAALAASLVHGPVLGLFGLVGSYATPMLVASTAPSYASLSIFIAFVTTTAFLLHARRPSRVVTLGAVAGHGIWTLLIALAGHNPPWASFLLIVGAVLALVLLKEWPALRGRSAQGVWTVLGFDAISLIAIAVPLVLSGVIWTADGGPAPLHAAILISVLVAVLSSARHRDLAPLAPLAAAAAAGMVLLWPSREAAFGISPHLVLDLIRLSFTGNAGPGIGWTAALLAVIVAGLPFYALLTRKGSGAGGFIIRGCLAFASALGPICLLLAAALRSNGFERSTGFAALALLLSLALFGASEVLLPVERRNTRSRTNPLAFIGSAAYAAGGSIALGMTVAFALRETWLVVGLAIAAAGVAIIASLRPIPLLRSMSAALATAAFARLVWQPIVTDMGSWPIVNWVIPAYAGPALCFAIGALALRAKQDRPRSVHEALAVAFGAAFVLLEIRQFFAGPDLVPNITLIADHYLGEPRNRLFEEAVMHVVAIGLIGAGLQRLARRLAGRIFGPAADIAAAALIVLSLAGLCGLLNPLFDGTQVLGPPVFNRLMLYVLAGLSLGVLGFVLDRDEARSRIGESLTACAAVLISLGAILIVRHAFAGPQMAPRSVETVGFVEAVIVTLMLLALTAAARIWHTAASSRVTEYAMRALAVLAIGWATLALGILRNPMIDQSGVSGPIIFNRILWGYGAATLAFAGLAFWTRSARPAISQAFAKTAIGGAVLCAFLLLRHGFHGPLLVSEVPVTLAEAGWYASLGFIATIAVMIAGSVRVFGRPIVVRAESAALGSSIAFGLLSGLLANPLLTEAPLAGPIILDNALVGYLMPSLLAFTAARWTREYVAAPLARRIFGAAAIIGGLIYLLIEVRRWFVGPDLLVDGGSATELYAYSAALLLYGVALLALGFRLQSKDLRLASLAVVTVAICKAFLVDMSGLEGLLRALSFIGLGACLVGIGLAYQRLLRREFAQQEKVTGDASVSP
;
A
#
# COMPACT_ATOMS: atom_id res chain seq x y z
N MET A 1 9.41 38.57 -9.87
CA MET A 1 10.70 37.85 -9.87
C MET A 1 10.58 36.62 -9.01
N PRO A 2 11.12 35.45 -9.39
CA PRO A 2 11.37 34.36 -8.44
C PRO A 2 12.50 34.76 -7.48
N ALA A 3 12.46 34.28 -6.24
CA ALA A 3 13.52 34.54 -5.27
C ALA A 3 14.86 33.90 -5.73
N PRO A 4 16.01 34.55 -5.49
CA PRO A 4 17.30 34.04 -5.95
C PRO A 4 17.67 32.72 -5.25
N VAL A 5 18.09 31.74 -6.05
CA VAL A 5 18.57 30.44 -5.56
C VAL A 5 20.04 30.58 -5.14
N ALA A 6 20.36 30.20 -3.90
CA ALA A 6 21.72 30.33 -3.38
C ALA A 6 22.73 29.35 -4.04
N PRO A 7 23.99 29.75 -4.25
CA PRO A 7 25.00 28.92 -4.92
C PRO A 7 25.44 27.71 -4.07
N ARG A 8 25.90 26.65 -4.75
CA ARG A 8 26.49 25.45 -4.12
C ARG A 8 27.98 25.68 -3.80
N ARG A 9 28.40 25.24 -2.61
CA ARG A 9 29.76 25.39 -2.07
C ARG A 9 30.71 24.28 -2.54
N ASP A 10 32.02 24.56 -2.55
CA ASP A 10 33.04 23.65 -3.05
C ASP A 10 33.53 22.65 -1.98
N PHE A 11 34.06 21.49 -2.40
CA PHE A 11 34.33 20.37 -1.50
C PHE A 11 35.58 20.59 -0.62
N GLU A 12 36.60 21.28 -1.15
CA GLU A 12 37.77 21.74 -0.39
C GLU A 12 37.36 22.75 0.71
N GLU A 13 36.40 23.62 0.42
CA GLU A 13 35.86 24.61 1.36
C GLU A 13 35.07 23.95 2.50
N ALA A 14 34.27 22.93 2.20
CA ALA A 14 33.44 22.23 3.18
C ALA A 14 34.26 21.45 4.22
N ILE A 15 35.33 20.75 3.78
CA ILE A 15 36.20 19.97 4.68
C ILE A 15 37.00 20.90 5.60
N GLY A 16 37.66 21.92 5.03
CA GLY A 16 38.51 22.83 5.80
C GLY A 16 37.76 23.73 6.78
N SER A 17 36.53 24.15 6.46
CA SER A 17 35.81 25.16 7.26
C SER A 17 34.82 24.61 8.28
N ARG A 18 34.19 23.44 8.04
CA ARG A 18 33.07 22.95 8.86
C ARG A 18 33.39 21.68 9.64
N TRP A 19 34.14 20.75 9.06
CA TRP A 19 34.34 19.43 9.67
C TRP A 19 35.24 19.51 10.91
N ALA A 20 36.39 20.19 10.80
CA ALA A 20 37.29 20.43 11.93
C ALA A 20 36.63 21.21 13.09
N VAL A 21 35.64 22.06 12.80
CA VAL A 21 34.93 22.87 13.79
C VAL A 21 33.79 22.09 14.47
N TRP A 22 33.00 21.32 13.73
CA TRP A 22 31.94 20.49 14.31
C TRP A 22 32.48 19.36 15.20
N VAL A 23 33.59 18.73 14.80
CA VAL A 23 34.26 17.70 15.62
C VAL A 23 34.78 18.32 16.94
N GLY A 24 35.33 19.54 16.90
CA GLY A 24 35.71 20.27 18.12
C GLY A 24 34.51 20.70 18.99
N GLY A 25 33.38 21.09 18.39
CA GLY A 25 32.19 21.51 19.12
C GLY A 25 31.46 20.38 19.86
N ILE A 26 31.42 19.18 19.28
CA ILE A 26 30.85 18.00 19.94
C ILE A 26 31.72 17.58 21.14
N ALA A 27 33.05 17.64 21.01
CA ALA A 27 33.98 17.37 22.12
C ALA A 27 33.76 18.31 23.33
N LEU A 28 33.28 19.54 23.11
CA LEU A 28 32.93 20.51 24.16
C LEU A 28 31.56 20.23 24.81
N ALA A 29 30.53 19.91 24.03
CA ALA A 29 29.16 19.75 24.53
C ALA A 29 29.02 18.58 25.54
N PHE A 30 29.73 17.48 25.30
CA PHE A 30 29.78 16.36 26.25
C PHE A 30 30.40 16.76 27.60
N GLY A 31 31.26 17.77 27.66
CA GLY A 31 31.81 18.28 28.92
C GLY A 31 30.77 18.93 29.85
N GLY A 32 29.70 19.54 29.31
CA GLY A 32 28.69 20.26 30.11
C GLY A 32 27.55 19.38 30.64
N LEU A 33 27.17 18.32 29.91
CA LEU A 33 26.08 17.42 30.31
C LEU A 33 26.41 16.67 31.62
N PHE A 34 27.69 16.34 31.81
CA PHE A 34 28.18 15.69 33.03
C PHE A 34 28.15 16.58 34.29
N LEU A 35 27.62 17.82 34.19
CA LEU A 35 27.59 18.82 35.27
C LEU A 35 26.18 19.09 35.85
N VAL A 36 25.10 19.01 35.06
CA VAL A 36 23.72 19.25 35.55
C VAL A 36 23.16 18.05 36.31
N ARG A 37 23.48 16.83 35.87
CA ARG A 37 23.04 15.60 36.55
C ARG A 37 23.49 15.58 38.03
N TYR A 38 24.69 16.10 38.27
CA TYR A 38 25.31 16.23 39.60
C TYR A 38 24.50 17.10 40.59
N SER A 39 23.58 17.98 40.14
CA SER A 39 22.78 18.83 41.03
C SER A 39 21.39 18.30 41.36
N ILE A 40 20.86 17.32 40.60
CA ILE A 40 19.55 16.70 40.86
C ILE A 40 19.66 15.66 41.99
N GLU A 41 20.84 15.07 42.13
CA GLU A 41 21.19 14.08 43.16
C GLU A 41 21.31 14.73 44.58
N ALA A 42 20.58 15.84 44.87
CA ALA A 42 20.70 16.69 46.08
C ALA A 42 19.40 17.09 46.89
N GLY A 43 18.20 17.28 46.27
CA GLY A 43 16.84 17.26 46.92
C GLY A 43 16.32 18.43 47.83
N VAL A 44 15.00 18.79 47.78
CA VAL A 44 14.42 19.98 48.50
C VAL A 44 12.99 19.92 49.16
N PHE A 45 11.84 19.97 48.45
CA PHE A 45 10.56 20.58 48.96
C PHE A 45 9.35 19.66 49.34
N GLY A 46 8.38 20.14 50.17
CA GLY A 46 7.24 19.36 50.78
C GLY A 46 5.76 19.76 50.49
N PRO A 47 4.71 19.06 51.05
CA PRO A 47 3.36 18.93 50.42
C PRO A 47 2.21 19.91 50.77
N GLY A 48 1.89 20.19 52.05
CA GLY A 48 0.64 20.92 52.40
C GLY A 48 0.57 22.36 51.87
N VAL A 49 1.73 23.00 51.78
CA VAL A 49 1.93 24.32 51.13
C VAL A 49 1.47 24.29 49.65
N ARG A 50 1.60 23.14 48.96
CA ARG A 50 1.21 22.99 47.55
C ARG A 50 -0.32 23.13 47.35
N LEU A 51 -1.14 22.74 48.33
CA LEU A 51 -2.61 22.88 48.25
C LEU A 51 -3.07 24.32 48.42
N LEU A 52 -2.55 25.03 49.44
CA LEU A 52 -2.94 26.41 49.72
C LEU A 52 -2.52 27.35 48.58
N MET A 53 -1.36 27.11 47.97
CA MET A 53 -0.94 27.80 46.73
C MET A 53 -1.93 27.55 45.58
N GLY A 54 -2.46 26.32 45.44
CA GLY A 54 -3.48 26.00 44.45
C GLY A 54 -4.84 26.67 44.70
N ALA A 55 -5.30 26.74 45.95
CA ALA A 55 -6.54 27.41 46.32
C ALA A 55 -6.49 28.93 46.09
N GLY A 56 -5.38 29.57 46.50
CA GLY A 56 -5.15 31.01 46.26
C GLY A 56 -5.11 31.34 44.77
N PHE A 57 -4.41 30.53 43.97
CA PHE A 57 -4.37 30.66 42.51
C PHE A 57 -5.79 30.64 41.88
N SER A 58 -6.68 29.76 42.37
CA SER A 58 -8.05 29.64 41.87
C SER A 58 -8.89 30.91 42.02
N LEU A 59 -8.87 31.54 43.20
CA LEU A 59 -9.70 32.73 43.46
C LEU A 59 -9.13 33.97 42.78
N LEU A 60 -7.80 34.10 42.71
CA LEU A 60 -7.13 35.16 41.96
C LEU A 60 -7.50 35.12 40.47
N ALA A 61 -7.63 33.92 39.87
CA ALA A 61 -8.07 33.78 38.49
C ALA A 61 -9.52 34.28 38.25
N ALA A 62 -10.46 34.07 39.18
CA ALA A 62 -11.83 34.60 39.04
C ALA A 62 -11.87 36.13 39.11
N ALA A 63 -11.15 36.72 40.07
CA ALA A 63 -11.07 38.17 40.22
C ALA A 63 -10.41 38.83 39.00
N ALA A 64 -9.29 38.26 38.52
CA ALA A 64 -8.61 38.73 37.31
C ALA A 64 -9.49 38.64 36.06
N SER A 65 -10.30 37.58 35.92
CA SER A 65 -11.28 37.44 34.83
C SER A 65 -12.30 38.58 34.78
N GLU A 66 -13.00 38.86 35.88
CA GLU A 66 -14.04 39.90 35.89
C GLU A 66 -13.44 41.32 35.84
N TYR A 67 -12.22 41.51 36.32
CA TYR A 67 -11.46 42.75 36.15
C TYR A 67 -11.10 42.98 34.67
N LEU A 68 -10.39 42.05 34.02
CA LEU A 68 -9.97 42.18 32.62
C LEU A 68 -11.15 42.33 31.65
N ARG A 69 -12.28 41.64 31.90
CA ARG A 69 -13.51 41.80 31.10
C ARG A 69 -14.05 43.24 31.09
N ARG A 70 -13.83 44.01 32.16
CA ARG A 70 -14.25 45.41 32.25
C ARG A 70 -13.24 46.36 31.59
N THR A 71 -12.00 45.93 31.39
CA THR A 71 -10.90 46.74 30.86
C THR A 71 -10.68 46.57 29.35
N ASP A 72 -10.83 45.35 28.80
CA ASP A 72 -10.60 45.06 27.37
C ASP A 72 -11.55 45.81 26.42
N GLN A 73 -12.67 46.39 26.90
CA GLN A 73 -13.55 47.24 26.08
C GLN A 73 -12.94 48.62 25.76
N ILE A 74 -11.71 48.92 26.18
CA ILE A 74 -11.15 50.29 26.21
C ILE A 74 -9.96 50.49 25.24
N HIS A 75 -9.40 49.44 24.61
CA HIS A 75 -8.20 49.54 23.76
C HIS A 75 -8.36 48.88 22.38
N ASP A 76 -8.88 49.63 21.40
CA ASP A 76 -9.08 49.15 20.02
C ASP A 76 -8.62 50.20 18.99
N LEU A 77 -7.31 50.27 18.72
CA LEU A 77 -6.67 51.24 17.80
C LEU A 77 -5.39 50.69 17.11
N GLY A 78 -5.47 50.28 15.83
CA GLY A 78 -4.27 50.14 14.96
C GLY A 78 -4.27 48.98 13.94
N PRO A 79 -3.79 49.14 12.67
CA PRO A 79 -3.84 48.06 11.67
C PRO A 79 -2.58 47.17 11.55
N VAL A 80 -1.42 47.60 12.05
CA VAL A 80 -0.13 46.91 11.81
C VAL A 80 0.05 45.69 12.74
N SER A 81 -0.54 45.73 13.94
CA SER A 81 -0.56 44.58 14.86
C SER A 81 -1.29 43.37 14.27
N ALA A 82 -2.32 43.60 13.45
CA ALA A 82 -3.18 42.56 12.89
C ALA A 82 -2.46 41.49 12.03
N ALA A 83 -1.30 41.79 11.47
CA ALA A 83 -0.49 40.80 10.73
C ALA A 83 0.28 39.84 11.65
N PHE A 84 0.62 40.29 12.86
CA PHE A 84 1.34 39.51 13.87
C PHE A 84 0.37 38.86 14.87
N GLU A 85 -0.73 39.53 15.23
CA GLU A 85 -1.77 39.00 16.13
C GLU A 85 -2.60 37.86 15.50
N ARG A 86 -2.79 37.86 14.18
CA ARG A 86 -3.46 36.74 13.48
C ARG A 86 -2.64 35.45 13.48
N LEU A 87 -1.38 35.48 13.91
CA LEU A 87 -0.58 34.29 14.20
C LEU A 87 -0.82 33.72 15.61
N GLY A 88 -1.61 34.39 16.47
CA GLY A 88 -2.25 33.77 17.64
C GLY A 88 -2.52 34.69 18.84
N SER A 89 -3.80 34.99 19.11
CA SER A 89 -4.26 35.52 20.40
C SER A 89 -5.57 34.84 20.85
N ALA A 90 -5.78 34.74 22.18
CA ALA A 90 -6.86 33.96 22.80
C ALA A 90 -7.69 34.82 23.79
N ASN A 91 -8.95 34.45 24.04
CA ASN A 91 -9.87 35.19 24.91
C ASN A 91 -9.48 35.06 26.40
N ILE A 92 -8.67 36.00 26.90
CA ILE A 92 -8.03 35.94 28.22
C ILE A 92 -9.05 35.95 29.39
N PRO A 93 -10.07 36.84 29.44
CA PRO A 93 -11.06 36.81 30.53
C PRO A 93 -11.84 35.49 30.58
N GLY A 94 -12.24 34.95 29.42
CA GLY A 94 -12.94 33.67 29.35
C GLY A 94 -12.08 32.47 29.80
N VAL A 95 -10.78 32.50 29.50
CA VAL A 95 -9.81 31.50 29.98
C VAL A 95 -9.64 31.60 31.49
N LEU A 96 -9.49 32.79 32.05
CA LEU A 96 -9.31 32.99 33.49
C LEU A 96 -10.57 32.56 34.30
N ALA A 97 -11.78 32.82 33.79
CA ALA A 97 -13.01 32.30 34.37
C ALA A 97 -13.02 30.77 34.39
N GLY A 98 -12.61 30.14 33.28
CA GLY A 98 -12.49 28.68 33.17
C GLY A 98 -11.44 28.09 34.11
N VAL A 99 -10.26 28.71 34.21
CA VAL A 99 -9.18 28.33 35.13
C VAL A 99 -9.66 28.41 36.58
N SER A 100 -10.42 29.44 36.95
CA SER A 100 -10.98 29.54 38.31
C SER A 100 -12.00 28.44 38.62
N VAL A 101 -12.91 28.15 37.69
CA VAL A 101 -13.89 27.06 37.87
C VAL A 101 -13.18 25.70 37.96
N LEU A 102 -12.18 25.45 37.11
CA LEU A 102 -11.42 24.20 37.09
C LEU A 102 -10.53 24.02 38.33
N SER A 103 -9.77 25.05 38.71
CA SER A 103 -8.96 25.04 39.93
C SER A 103 -9.83 24.93 41.18
N GLY A 104 -11.03 25.53 41.18
CA GLY A 104 -12.01 25.40 42.26
C GLY A 104 -12.50 23.96 42.43
N PHE A 105 -12.89 23.31 41.32
CA PHE A 105 -13.22 21.88 41.35
C PHE A 105 -12.02 21.02 41.79
N GLY A 106 -10.81 21.30 41.28
CA GLY A 106 -9.59 20.55 41.62
C GLY A 106 -9.19 20.67 43.09
N VAL A 107 -9.36 21.85 43.70
CA VAL A 107 -9.09 22.10 45.12
C VAL A 107 -10.12 21.41 46.01
N VAL A 108 -11.42 21.52 45.69
CA VAL A 108 -12.49 20.80 46.43
C VAL A 108 -12.30 19.28 46.31
N PHE A 109 -11.94 18.77 45.14
CA PHE A 109 -11.63 17.36 44.94
C PHE A 109 -10.38 16.91 45.71
N ALA A 110 -9.26 17.62 45.62
CA ALA A 110 -8.04 17.25 46.34
C ALA A 110 -8.25 17.29 47.87
N ALA A 111 -8.99 18.29 48.37
CA ALA A 111 -9.40 18.37 49.77
C ALA A 111 -10.27 17.18 50.18
N HIS A 112 -11.22 16.73 49.36
CA HIS A 112 -12.06 15.57 49.66
C HIS A 112 -11.31 14.23 49.57
N ALA A 113 -10.68 13.96 48.42
CA ALA A 113 -10.28 12.61 48.01
C ALA A 113 -8.77 12.28 48.18
N ILE A 114 -7.89 13.28 48.17
CA ILE A 114 -6.43 13.06 48.29
C ILE A 114 -5.97 13.29 49.74
N TYR A 115 -6.49 14.34 50.37
CA TYR A 115 -6.02 14.78 51.69
C TYR A 115 -7.07 14.66 52.82
N GLY A 116 -8.32 14.29 52.49
CA GLY A 116 -9.33 13.86 53.49
C GLY A 116 -9.94 14.96 54.37
N PHE A 117 -9.89 16.23 53.97
CA PHE A 117 -10.32 17.38 54.77
C PHE A 117 -11.84 17.67 54.78
N ILE A 118 -12.63 17.18 53.83
CA ILE A 118 -14.08 17.49 53.73
C ILE A 118 -14.95 16.27 53.36
N GLY A 119 -16.21 16.25 53.81
CA GLY A 119 -17.17 15.14 53.60
C GLY A 119 -18.05 15.25 52.34
N PRO A 120 -18.66 14.13 51.89
CA PRO A 120 -19.25 14.02 50.55
C PRO A 120 -20.53 14.86 50.36
N GLY A 121 -21.51 14.81 51.27
CA GLY A 121 -22.76 15.58 51.09
C GLY A 121 -22.53 17.09 50.88
N PHE A 122 -21.54 17.65 51.59
CA PHE A 122 -21.13 19.06 51.47
C PHE A 122 -20.36 19.34 50.18
N ALA A 123 -19.41 18.47 49.80
CA ALA A 123 -18.69 18.60 48.54
C ALA A 123 -19.64 18.53 47.33
N PHE A 124 -20.64 17.64 47.35
CA PHE A 124 -21.65 17.52 46.29
C PHE A 124 -22.46 18.81 46.15
N ALA A 125 -22.94 19.38 47.26
CA ALA A 125 -23.70 20.62 47.24
C ALA A 125 -22.86 21.81 46.75
N LEU A 126 -21.62 21.94 47.22
CA LEU A 126 -20.71 23.02 46.85
C LEU A 126 -20.34 22.97 45.37
N MET A 127 -19.99 21.78 44.85
CA MET A 127 -19.66 21.56 43.44
C MET A 127 -20.89 21.73 42.52
N GLY A 128 -22.08 21.31 42.97
CA GLY A 128 -23.34 21.56 42.28
C GLY A 128 -23.67 23.06 42.17
N LEU A 129 -23.47 23.82 43.24
CA LEU A 129 -23.69 25.27 43.28
C LEU A 129 -22.68 26.02 42.40
N ILE A 130 -21.39 25.66 42.43
CA ILE A 130 -20.36 26.19 41.52
C ILE A 130 -20.76 25.97 40.05
N GLY A 131 -21.24 24.76 39.72
CA GLY A 131 -21.69 24.42 38.36
C GLY A 131 -22.91 25.23 37.89
N LEU A 132 -23.94 25.37 38.73
CA LEU A 132 -25.13 26.18 38.43
C LEU A 132 -24.81 27.68 38.35
N ALA A 133 -23.93 28.20 39.21
CA ALA A 133 -23.46 29.58 39.15
C ALA A 133 -22.68 29.87 37.87
N ALA A 134 -21.80 28.97 37.43
CA ALA A 134 -21.08 29.09 36.16
C ALA A 134 -22.02 28.98 34.93
N LEU A 135 -23.07 28.14 35.00
CA LEU A 135 -24.13 28.10 34.00
C LEU A 135 -24.91 29.42 33.91
N ALA A 136 -25.24 30.04 35.04
CA ALA A 136 -25.88 31.37 35.05
C ALA A 136 -24.94 32.47 34.53
N ALA A 137 -23.68 32.48 34.98
CA ALA A 137 -22.65 33.43 34.56
C ALA A 137 -22.30 33.33 33.06
N SER A 138 -22.61 32.20 32.40
CA SER A 138 -22.49 32.05 30.95
C SER A 138 -23.36 33.02 30.13
N LEU A 139 -24.42 33.57 30.74
CA LEU A 139 -25.19 34.68 30.15
C LEU A 139 -24.38 35.97 30.01
N VAL A 140 -23.28 36.12 30.75
CA VAL A 140 -22.42 37.31 30.78
C VAL A 140 -21.07 37.02 30.10
N HIS A 141 -20.32 36.02 30.58
CA HIS A 141 -18.96 35.70 30.08
C HIS A 141 -18.97 34.83 28.80
N GLY A 142 -20.14 34.42 28.32
CA GLY A 142 -20.30 33.65 27.09
C GLY A 142 -20.35 32.12 27.31
N PRO A 143 -20.57 31.37 26.22
CA PRO A 143 -21.02 29.98 26.28
C PRO A 143 -19.96 28.98 26.75
N VAL A 144 -18.67 29.34 26.70
CA VAL A 144 -17.56 28.48 27.14
C VAL A 144 -17.55 28.33 28.67
N LEU A 145 -17.84 29.40 29.42
CA LEU A 145 -17.99 29.32 30.88
C LEU A 145 -19.16 28.41 31.28
N GLY A 146 -20.25 28.46 30.52
CA GLY A 146 -21.40 27.59 30.71
C GLY A 146 -21.08 26.11 30.49
N LEU A 147 -20.12 25.79 29.61
CA LEU A 147 -19.63 24.43 29.44
C LEU A 147 -18.88 23.95 30.68
N PHE A 148 -17.99 24.75 31.26
CA PHE A 148 -17.29 24.38 32.50
C PHE A 148 -18.27 24.16 33.67
N GLY A 149 -19.28 25.02 33.80
CA GLY A 149 -20.35 24.85 34.79
C GLY A 149 -21.14 23.55 34.59
N LEU A 150 -21.52 23.26 33.35
CA LEU A 150 -22.30 22.08 32.97
C LEU A 150 -21.51 20.76 33.15
N VAL A 151 -20.26 20.73 32.69
CA VAL A 151 -19.34 19.60 32.89
C VAL A 151 -19.11 19.37 34.37
N GLY A 152 -18.90 20.45 35.14
CA GLY A 152 -18.84 20.42 36.59
C GLY A 152 -20.08 19.76 37.22
N SER A 153 -21.27 20.30 36.95
CA SER A 153 -22.55 19.77 37.48
C SER A 153 -22.79 18.30 37.13
N TYR A 154 -22.39 17.83 35.94
CA TYR A 154 -22.52 16.41 35.57
C TYR A 154 -21.38 15.53 36.13
N ALA A 155 -20.21 16.08 36.45
CA ALA A 155 -19.10 15.33 37.07
C ALA A 155 -19.26 15.18 38.59
N THR A 156 -19.92 16.13 39.26
CA THR A 156 -20.14 16.14 40.72
C THR A 156 -20.63 14.81 41.30
N PRO A 157 -21.61 14.08 40.72
CA PRO A 157 -22.06 12.82 41.33
C PRO A 157 -21.04 11.67 41.24
N MET A 158 -20.05 11.74 40.34
CA MET A 158 -18.95 10.76 40.29
C MET A 158 -17.81 11.13 41.25
N LEU A 159 -17.49 12.42 41.35
CA LEU A 159 -16.39 12.93 42.18
C LEU A 159 -16.70 12.88 43.69
N VAL A 160 -17.97 12.64 44.04
CA VAL A 160 -18.48 12.72 45.42
C VAL A 160 -19.42 11.54 45.71
N ALA A 161 -18.99 10.34 45.32
CA ALA A 161 -19.80 9.12 45.38
C ALA A 161 -20.24 8.77 46.82
N SER A 162 -21.51 8.37 46.96
CA SER A 162 -22.11 7.88 48.22
C SER A 162 -22.07 6.35 48.29
N THR A 163 -21.98 5.80 49.50
CA THR A 163 -22.07 4.36 49.78
C THR A 163 -23.45 3.76 49.49
N ALA A 164 -24.49 4.59 49.41
CA ALA A 164 -25.85 4.20 49.03
C ALA A 164 -26.46 5.20 48.02
N PRO A 165 -26.35 4.94 46.69
CA PRO A 165 -26.82 5.87 45.66
C PRO A 165 -28.34 5.80 45.41
N SER A 166 -29.02 6.94 45.45
CA SER A 166 -30.43 7.08 45.05
C SER A 166 -30.56 7.45 43.56
N TYR A 167 -30.86 6.46 42.71
CA TYR A 167 -31.05 6.67 41.27
C TYR A 167 -32.24 7.58 40.94
N ALA A 168 -33.27 7.61 41.78
CA ALA A 168 -34.41 8.51 41.63
C ALA A 168 -33.97 9.99 41.80
N SER A 169 -33.31 10.31 42.91
CA SER A 169 -32.81 11.67 43.20
C SER A 169 -31.80 12.13 42.15
N LEU A 170 -30.89 11.23 41.74
CA LEU A 170 -29.91 11.47 40.69
C LEU A 170 -30.60 11.78 39.33
N SER A 171 -31.56 10.96 38.92
CA SER A 171 -32.30 11.17 37.66
C SER A 171 -33.08 12.49 37.64
N ILE A 172 -33.72 12.85 38.75
CA ILE A 172 -34.42 14.13 38.89
C ILE A 172 -33.43 15.31 38.80
N PHE A 173 -32.26 15.21 39.45
CA PHE A 173 -31.21 16.23 39.36
C PHE A 173 -30.68 16.40 37.92
N ILE A 174 -30.38 15.29 37.23
CA ILE A 174 -29.95 15.30 35.81
C ILE A 174 -31.01 15.95 34.92
N ALA A 175 -32.28 15.56 35.08
CA ALA A 175 -33.40 16.15 34.34
C ALA A 175 -33.54 17.65 34.61
N PHE A 176 -33.34 18.10 35.85
CA PHE A 176 -33.37 19.51 36.24
C PHE A 176 -32.23 20.33 35.62
N VAL A 177 -30.99 19.83 35.66
CA VAL A 177 -29.82 20.48 35.01
C VAL A 177 -30.03 20.59 33.50
N THR A 178 -30.52 19.52 32.87
CA THR A 178 -30.80 19.47 31.42
C THR A 178 -31.93 20.44 31.04
N THR A 179 -33.01 20.47 31.82
CA THR A 179 -34.13 21.42 31.65
C THR A 179 -33.65 22.86 31.78
N THR A 180 -32.80 23.16 32.77
CA THR A 180 -32.20 24.49 32.96
C THR A 180 -31.37 24.91 31.76
N ALA A 181 -30.55 24.02 31.19
CA ALA A 181 -29.77 24.28 29.99
C ALA A 181 -30.64 24.50 28.73
N PHE A 182 -31.77 23.79 28.59
CA PHE A 182 -32.70 23.99 27.47
C PHE A 182 -33.53 25.29 27.62
N LEU A 183 -33.95 25.63 28.84
CA LEU A 183 -34.59 26.93 29.14
C LEU A 183 -33.63 28.10 28.91
N LEU A 184 -32.35 27.92 29.24
CA LEU A 184 -31.28 28.88 28.95
C LEU A 184 -31.13 29.10 27.44
N HIS A 185 -31.12 28.01 26.64
CA HIS A 185 -31.12 28.09 25.19
C HIS A 185 -32.31 28.89 24.63
N ALA A 186 -33.52 28.69 25.18
CA ALA A 186 -34.72 29.42 24.78
C ALA A 186 -34.66 30.94 25.09
N ARG A 187 -33.72 31.39 25.94
CA ARG A 187 -33.44 32.81 26.22
C ARG A 187 -32.23 33.34 25.44
N ARG A 188 -31.08 32.67 25.50
CA ARG A 188 -29.84 33.00 24.76
C ARG A 188 -29.32 31.72 24.09
N PRO A 189 -29.64 31.49 22.80
CA PRO A 189 -29.34 30.21 22.15
C PRO A 189 -27.83 29.98 22.02
N SER A 190 -27.38 28.85 22.56
CA SER A 190 -25.96 28.45 22.64
C SER A 190 -25.81 27.00 22.16
N ARG A 191 -24.97 26.77 21.14
CA ARG A 191 -24.69 25.41 20.64
C ARG A 191 -23.97 24.57 21.71
N VAL A 192 -22.94 25.16 22.33
CA VAL A 192 -22.01 24.47 23.23
C VAL A 192 -22.73 23.97 24.49
N VAL A 193 -23.55 24.82 25.10
CA VAL A 193 -24.26 24.47 26.35
C VAL A 193 -25.38 23.45 26.08
N THR A 194 -26.13 23.59 24.98
CA THR A 194 -27.22 22.64 24.66
C THR A 194 -26.69 21.27 24.24
N LEU A 195 -25.62 21.22 23.43
CA LEU A 195 -24.99 19.94 23.06
C LEU A 195 -24.30 19.28 24.27
N GLY A 196 -23.66 20.07 25.14
CA GLY A 196 -23.14 19.57 26.41
C GLY A 196 -24.23 19.00 27.33
N ALA A 197 -25.44 19.57 27.30
CA ALA A 197 -26.56 19.09 28.10
C ALA A 197 -27.14 17.78 27.55
N VAL A 198 -27.28 17.67 26.23
CA VAL A 198 -27.64 16.40 25.57
C VAL A 198 -26.60 15.32 25.86
N ALA A 199 -25.31 15.65 25.78
CA ALA A 199 -24.22 14.72 26.07
C ALA A 199 -24.23 14.25 27.54
N GLY A 200 -24.28 15.18 28.50
CA GLY A 200 -24.28 14.83 29.92
C GLY A 200 -25.54 14.06 30.36
N HIS A 201 -26.71 14.45 29.86
CA HIS A 201 -27.96 13.71 30.07
C HIS A 201 -27.86 12.28 29.50
N GLY A 202 -27.32 12.14 28.29
CA GLY A 202 -27.15 10.84 27.63
C GLY A 202 -26.13 9.94 28.34
N ILE A 203 -24.99 10.48 28.76
CA ILE A 203 -23.96 9.77 29.54
C ILE A 203 -24.58 9.23 30.83
N TRP A 204 -25.28 10.06 31.60
CA TRP A 204 -25.91 9.60 32.84
C TRP A 204 -27.05 8.60 32.62
N THR A 205 -27.83 8.76 31.55
CA THR A 205 -28.87 7.77 31.18
C THR A 205 -28.25 6.39 30.94
N LEU A 206 -27.10 6.34 30.26
CA LEU A 206 -26.35 5.11 30.03
C LEU A 206 -25.72 4.56 31.32
N LEU A 207 -25.09 5.41 32.13
CA LEU A 207 -24.48 5.00 33.41
C LEU A 207 -25.52 4.40 34.37
N ILE A 208 -26.73 4.97 34.45
CA ILE A 208 -27.80 4.48 35.33
C ILE A 208 -28.38 3.15 34.82
N ALA A 209 -28.50 2.96 33.50
CA ALA A 209 -28.93 1.67 32.94
C ALA A 209 -27.92 0.56 33.28
N LEU A 210 -26.64 0.80 33.00
CA LEU A 210 -25.55 -0.15 33.25
C LEU A 210 -25.27 -0.40 34.75
N ALA A 211 -25.74 0.48 35.64
CA ALA A 211 -25.56 0.35 37.08
C ALA A 211 -26.65 -0.53 37.72
N GLY A 212 -26.36 -1.83 37.82
CA GLY A 212 -27.09 -2.75 38.70
C GLY A 212 -28.55 -3.00 38.32
N HIS A 213 -28.87 -3.02 37.03
CA HIS A 213 -30.21 -3.28 36.49
C HIS A 213 -31.28 -2.31 37.06
N ASN A 214 -31.10 -1.00 36.83
CA ASN A 214 -32.09 0.04 37.15
C ASN A 214 -32.85 0.63 35.92
N PRO A 215 -33.36 -0.19 34.98
CA PRO A 215 -33.94 0.30 33.74
C PRO A 215 -35.19 1.19 33.87
N PRO A 216 -36.03 1.20 34.94
CA PRO A 216 -37.13 2.16 35.04
C PRO A 216 -36.66 3.63 35.05
N TRP A 217 -35.57 3.94 35.76
CA TRP A 217 -35.06 5.31 35.89
C TRP A 217 -34.28 5.75 34.65
N ALA A 218 -33.54 4.84 34.00
CA ALA A 218 -32.98 5.09 32.68
C ALA A 218 -34.09 5.30 31.61
N SER A 219 -35.14 4.49 31.63
CA SER A 219 -36.31 4.63 30.74
C SER A 219 -37.03 5.97 30.95
N PHE A 220 -37.16 6.42 32.20
CA PHE A 220 -37.65 7.75 32.53
C PHE A 220 -36.78 8.85 31.91
N LEU A 221 -35.46 8.79 32.05
CA LEU A 221 -34.55 9.78 31.44
C LEU A 221 -34.61 9.77 29.90
N LEU A 222 -34.74 8.60 29.25
CA LEU A 222 -34.95 8.51 27.81
C LEU A 222 -36.23 9.25 27.36
N ILE A 223 -37.35 8.99 28.04
CA ILE A 223 -38.64 9.62 27.74
C ILE A 223 -38.55 11.13 27.98
N VAL A 224 -38.02 11.54 29.15
CA VAL A 224 -37.85 12.94 29.52
C VAL A 224 -36.94 13.67 28.53
N GLY A 225 -35.80 13.09 28.15
CA GLY A 225 -34.90 13.67 27.15
C GLY A 225 -35.59 13.90 25.80
N ALA A 226 -36.30 12.90 25.28
CA ALA A 226 -37.02 13.00 24.01
C ALA A 226 -38.15 14.04 24.06
N VAL A 227 -38.95 14.05 25.13
CA VAL A 227 -40.08 14.96 25.30
C VAL A 227 -39.60 16.40 25.54
N LEU A 228 -38.59 16.62 26.40
CA LEU A 228 -38.02 17.96 26.62
C LEU A 228 -37.40 18.52 25.34
N ALA A 229 -36.74 17.70 24.52
CA ALA A 229 -36.18 18.13 23.25
C ALA A 229 -37.27 18.60 22.26
N LEU A 230 -38.37 17.86 22.11
CA LEU A 230 -39.50 18.28 21.27
C LEU A 230 -40.22 19.51 21.85
N VAL A 231 -40.54 19.50 23.15
CA VAL A 231 -41.35 20.56 23.78
C VAL A 231 -40.57 21.86 23.92
N LEU A 232 -39.39 21.86 24.55
CA LEU A 232 -38.68 23.10 24.90
C LEU A 232 -37.86 23.69 23.75
N LEU A 233 -37.35 22.87 22.83
CA LEU A 233 -36.58 23.38 21.68
C LEU A 233 -37.45 23.66 20.46
N LYS A 234 -38.62 23.02 20.30
CA LYS A 234 -39.51 23.21 19.13
C LYS A 234 -40.90 23.75 19.44
N GLU A 235 -41.75 23.02 20.16
CA GLU A 235 -43.15 23.44 20.33
C GLU A 235 -43.25 24.77 21.10
N TRP A 236 -42.47 24.97 22.16
CA TRP A 236 -42.51 26.18 22.98
C TRP A 236 -42.03 27.47 22.27
N PRO A 237 -40.91 27.48 21.52
CA PRO A 237 -40.56 28.62 20.66
C PRO A 237 -41.59 28.88 19.55
N ALA A 238 -42.14 27.82 18.94
CA ALA A 238 -43.15 27.95 17.89
C ALA A 238 -44.46 28.57 18.40
N LEU A 239 -44.95 28.15 19.56
CA LEU A 239 -46.13 28.73 20.22
C LEU A 239 -45.95 30.22 20.55
N ARG A 240 -44.71 30.66 20.82
CA ARG A 240 -44.38 32.07 21.07
C ARG A 240 -44.16 32.91 19.80
N GLY A 241 -44.47 32.38 18.61
CA GLY A 241 -44.31 33.07 17.33
C GLY A 241 -42.86 33.38 16.95
N ARG A 242 -41.88 32.88 17.72
CA ARG A 242 -40.46 33.07 17.43
C ARG A 242 -40.04 32.04 16.41
N SER A 243 -39.88 32.46 15.15
CA SER A 243 -39.12 31.66 14.19
C SER A 243 -37.73 31.45 14.78
N ALA A 244 -37.35 30.20 15.05
CA ALA A 244 -36.02 29.86 15.52
C ALA A 244 -35.01 30.16 14.40
N GLN A 245 -34.52 31.41 14.34
CA GLN A 245 -33.41 31.80 13.47
C GLN A 245 -32.18 31.02 13.95
N GLY A 246 -31.91 29.94 13.23
CA GLY A 246 -31.09 28.85 13.75
C GLY A 246 -29.65 29.28 13.95
N VAL A 247 -29.23 29.34 15.22
CA VAL A 247 -27.81 29.52 15.59
C VAL A 247 -26.94 28.42 14.97
N TRP A 248 -27.50 27.25 14.65
CA TRP A 248 -26.88 26.27 13.77
C TRP A 248 -27.92 25.59 12.86
N THR A 249 -27.80 25.77 11.55
CA THR A 249 -28.51 24.93 10.57
C THR A 249 -27.50 24.19 9.71
N VAL A 250 -27.82 22.94 9.36
CA VAL A 250 -27.02 22.09 8.48
C VAL A 250 -27.94 21.59 7.38
N LEU A 251 -27.63 21.93 6.12
CA LEU A 251 -28.46 21.61 4.95
C LEU A 251 -29.94 22.06 5.07
N GLY A 252 -30.21 23.13 5.84
CA GLY A 252 -31.55 23.65 6.08
C GLY A 252 -32.32 22.97 7.23
N PHE A 253 -31.69 22.02 7.95
CA PHE A 253 -32.25 21.36 9.13
C PHE A 253 -31.69 21.94 10.43
N ASP A 254 -32.49 21.94 11.51
CA ASP A 254 -32.03 22.35 12.85
C ASP A 254 -31.23 21.21 13.48
N ALA A 255 -29.91 21.34 13.41
CA ALA A 255 -28.98 20.34 13.92
C ALA A 255 -29.06 20.16 15.45
N ILE A 256 -29.46 21.18 16.21
CA ILE A 256 -29.53 21.11 17.68
C ILE A 256 -30.72 20.26 18.11
N SER A 257 -31.91 20.56 17.58
CA SER A 257 -33.11 19.74 17.84
C SER A 257 -33.01 18.34 17.25
N LEU A 258 -32.37 18.16 16.09
CA LEU A 258 -32.09 16.84 15.52
C LEU A 258 -31.26 15.99 16.49
N ILE A 259 -30.13 16.51 16.99
CA ILE A 259 -29.26 15.77 17.92
C ILE A 259 -29.98 15.49 19.24
N ALA A 260 -30.70 16.47 19.78
CA ALA A 260 -31.41 16.33 21.06
C ALA A 260 -32.52 15.26 21.05
N ILE A 261 -33.20 15.05 19.91
CA ILE A 261 -34.21 13.98 19.76
C ILE A 261 -33.57 12.65 19.33
N ALA A 262 -32.49 12.69 18.54
CA ALA A 262 -31.77 11.51 18.09
C ALA A 262 -31.05 10.76 19.23
N VAL A 263 -30.47 11.46 20.21
CA VAL A 263 -29.69 10.84 21.29
C VAL A 263 -30.54 9.91 22.17
N PRO A 264 -31.72 10.30 22.69
CA PRO A 264 -32.61 9.38 23.40
C PRO A 264 -33.06 8.18 22.55
N LEU A 265 -33.35 8.39 21.26
CA LEU A 265 -33.69 7.30 20.34
C LEU A 265 -32.55 6.28 20.23
N VAL A 266 -31.32 6.73 19.99
CA VAL A 266 -30.13 5.86 19.89
C VAL A 266 -29.84 5.15 21.22
N LEU A 267 -29.87 5.88 22.35
CA LEU A 267 -29.63 5.30 23.68
C LEU A 267 -30.69 4.26 24.07
N SER A 268 -31.95 4.44 23.66
CA SER A 268 -32.98 3.42 23.88
C SER A 268 -32.67 2.10 23.17
N GLY A 269 -32.01 2.15 22.01
CA GLY A 269 -31.48 0.96 21.31
C GLY A 269 -30.24 0.35 21.98
N VAL A 270 -29.35 1.17 22.55
CA VAL A 270 -28.17 0.67 23.31
C VAL A 270 -28.62 -0.07 24.57
N ILE A 271 -29.49 0.54 25.37
CA ILE A 271 -29.98 -0.04 26.63
C ILE A 271 -30.81 -1.30 26.36
N TRP A 272 -31.56 -1.34 25.25
CA TRP A 272 -32.26 -2.54 24.78
C TRP A 272 -31.35 -3.76 24.60
N THR A 273 -30.16 -3.58 24.01
CA THR A 273 -29.21 -4.69 23.82
C THR A 273 -28.61 -5.23 25.12
N ALA A 274 -28.55 -4.41 26.17
CA ALA A 274 -27.98 -4.77 27.47
C ALA A 274 -29.01 -5.44 28.38
N ASP A 275 -30.16 -4.81 28.60
CA ASP A 275 -31.10 -5.16 29.68
C ASP A 275 -32.27 -6.09 29.25
N GLY A 276 -32.32 -6.51 27.98
CA GLY A 276 -33.28 -7.52 27.53
C GLY A 276 -34.76 -7.09 27.49
N GLY A 277 -35.07 -5.81 27.63
CA GLY A 277 -36.41 -5.27 27.38
C GLY A 277 -37.44 -5.46 28.50
N PRO A 278 -37.24 -4.94 29.72
CA PRO A 278 -38.33 -4.83 30.69
C PRO A 278 -39.43 -3.87 30.18
N ALA A 279 -40.65 -3.98 30.71
CA ALA A 279 -41.81 -3.22 30.23
C ALA A 279 -41.62 -1.67 30.17
N PRO A 280 -40.92 -1.01 31.12
CA PRO A 280 -40.63 0.43 31.01
C PRO A 280 -39.76 0.79 29.80
N LEU A 281 -38.82 -0.09 29.42
CA LEU A 281 -37.91 0.13 28.30
C LEU A 281 -38.62 -0.05 26.96
N HIS A 282 -39.52 -1.03 26.86
CA HIS A 282 -40.45 -1.16 25.72
C HIS A 282 -41.26 0.12 25.49
N ALA A 283 -41.81 0.70 26.56
CA ALA A 283 -42.54 1.96 26.49
C ALA A 283 -41.62 3.12 26.05
N ALA A 284 -40.40 3.21 26.61
CA ALA A 284 -39.43 4.24 26.25
C ALA A 284 -39.00 4.17 24.77
N ILE A 285 -38.85 2.96 24.20
CA ILE A 285 -38.57 2.74 22.77
C ILE A 285 -39.74 3.17 21.90
N LEU A 286 -40.96 2.74 22.21
CA LEU A 286 -42.15 3.12 21.44
C LEU A 286 -42.36 4.64 21.48
N ILE A 287 -42.14 5.27 22.64
CA ILE A 287 -42.24 6.72 22.81
C ILE A 287 -41.11 7.44 22.07
N SER A 288 -39.85 6.98 22.13
CA SER A 288 -38.72 7.66 21.44
C SER A 288 -38.87 7.58 19.91
N VAL A 289 -39.26 6.43 19.37
CA VAL A 289 -39.60 6.24 17.96
C VAL A 289 -40.80 7.10 17.57
N LEU A 290 -41.88 7.09 18.35
CA LEU A 290 -43.07 7.91 18.07
C LEU A 290 -42.76 9.40 18.11
N VAL A 291 -41.98 9.89 19.08
CA VAL A 291 -41.56 11.30 19.16
C VAL A 291 -40.71 11.67 17.96
N ALA A 292 -39.75 10.84 17.54
CA ALA A 292 -38.93 11.10 16.36
C ALA A 292 -39.77 11.13 15.05
N VAL A 293 -40.68 10.16 14.87
CA VAL A 293 -41.58 10.11 13.72
C VAL A 293 -42.56 11.28 13.72
N LEU A 294 -43.23 11.57 14.84
CA LEU A 294 -44.16 12.69 14.98
C LEU A 294 -43.46 14.03 14.72
N SER A 295 -42.23 14.20 15.24
CA SER A 295 -41.40 15.38 14.98
C SER A 295 -41.13 15.58 13.49
N SER A 296 -40.80 14.50 12.76
CA SER A 296 -40.58 14.55 11.31
C SER A 296 -41.86 14.80 10.49
N ALA A 297 -43.00 14.29 10.96
CA ALA A 297 -44.31 14.41 10.33
C ALA A 297 -44.99 15.77 10.60
N ARG A 298 -44.66 16.42 11.72
CA ARG A 298 -45.14 17.75 12.13
C ARG A 298 -44.22 18.87 11.63
N HIS A 299 -42.93 18.81 11.94
CA HIS A 299 -41.94 19.84 11.59
C HIS A 299 -41.20 19.51 10.28
N ARG A 300 -40.80 20.54 9.54
CA ARG A 300 -40.16 20.38 8.21
C ARG A 300 -38.65 20.18 8.31
N ASP A 301 -38.04 20.91 9.23
CA ASP A 301 -36.62 20.93 9.55
C ASP A 301 -36.15 19.73 10.40
N LEU A 302 -37.07 18.85 10.81
CA LEU A 302 -36.80 17.58 11.50
C LEU A 302 -37.07 16.33 10.64
N ALA A 303 -37.29 16.49 9.34
CA ALA A 303 -37.53 15.37 8.42
C ALA A 303 -36.48 14.24 8.47
N PRO A 304 -35.17 14.50 8.69
CA PRO A 304 -34.15 13.45 8.85
C PRO A 304 -34.37 12.49 10.03
N LEU A 305 -35.24 12.83 11.01
CA LEU A 305 -35.61 11.89 12.08
C LEU A 305 -36.45 10.71 11.57
N ALA A 306 -37.17 10.83 10.45
CA ALA A 306 -37.96 9.73 9.91
C ALA A 306 -37.10 8.51 9.54
N PRO A 307 -36.05 8.63 8.67
CA PRO A 307 -35.21 7.48 8.34
C PRO A 307 -34.36 7.02 9.54
N LEU A 308 -34.00 7.91 10.47
CA LEU A 308 -33.32 7.54 11.70
C LEU A 308 -34.21 6.68 12.61
N ALA A 309 -35.48 7.04 12.78
CA ALA A 309 -36.46 6.27 13.53
C ALA A 309 -36.77 4.92 12.87
N ALA A 310 -36.84 4.88 11.54
CA ALA A 310 -36.97 3.64 10.77
C ALA A 310 -35.77 2.70 10.99
N ALA A 311 -34.55 3.23 10.92
CA ALA A 311 -33.33 2.47 11.14
C ALA A 311 -33.19 2.00 12.60
N ALA A 312 -33.52 2.85 13.58
CA ALA A 312 -33.54 2.49 14.99
C ALA A 312 -34.55 1.37 15.27
N ALA A 313 -35.79 1.50 14.78
CA ALA A 313 -36.82 0.48 14.94
C ALA A 313 -36.42 -0.86 14.31
N ALA A 314 -35.87 -0.85 13.10
CA ALA A 314 -35.36 -2.07 12.46
C ALA A 314 -34.18 -2.68 13.23
N GLY A 315 -33.27 -1.85 13.76
CA GLY A 315 -32.18 -2.28 14.62
C GLY A 315 -32.67 -2.90 15.93
N MET A 316 -33.68 -2.33 16.58
CA MET A 316 -34.27 -2.88 17.82
C MET A 316 -34.95 -4.24 17.59
N VAL A 317 -35.64 -4.42 16.45
CA VAL A 317 -36.22 -5.72 16.06
C VAL A 317 -35.14 -6.74 15.66
N LEU A 318 -34.06 -6.30 15.01
CA LEU A 318 -32.92 -7.16 14.68
C LEU A 318 -32.19 -7.62 15.96
N LEU A 319 -32.09 -6.74 16.96
CA LEU A 319 -31.43 -7.00 18.23
C LEU A 319 -32.44 -7.46 19.29
N TRP A 320 -33.55 -8.05 18.87
CA TRP A 320 -34.58 -8.57 19.78
C TRP A 320 -33.99 -9.70 20.66
N PRO A 321 -34.24 -9.68 21.98
CA PRO A 321 -33.79 -10.70 22.93
C PRO A 321 -34.07 -12.12 22.46
N SER A 322 -33.20 -13.05 22.86
CA SER A 322 -33.46 -14.47 22.65
C SER A 322 -34.51 -14.99 23.63
N ARG A 323 -34.93 -16.24 23.48
CA ARG A 323 -35.84 -16.88 24.45
C ARG A 323 -35.19 -17.13 25.82
N GLU A 324 -33.87 -17.20 25.86
CA GLU A 324 -33.08 -17.62 27.03
C GLU A 324 -32.35 -16.45 27.71
N ALA A 325 -31.93 -15.44 26.95
CA ALA A 325 -31.17 -14.29 27.45
C ALA A 325 -31.32 -13.02 26.58
N ALA A 326 -30.94 -11.87 27.17
CA ALA A 326 -30.69 -10.63 26.42
C ALA A 326 -29.67 -10.88 25.30
N PHE A 327 -29.86 -10.24 24.14
CA PHE A 327 -29.11 -10.57 22.92
C PHE A 327 -27.63 -10.16 22.98
N GLY A 328 -27.31 -9.07 23.70
CA GLY A 328 -25.95 -8.57 23.88
C GLY A 328 -25.34 -7.94 22.61
N ILE A 329 -24.24 -7.18 22.79
CA ILE A 329 -23.41 -6.70 21.69
C ILE A 329 -22.12 -7.53 21.68
N SER A 330 -22.01 -8.46 20.73
CA SER A 330 -20.78 -9.21 20.47
C SER A 330 -20.04 -8.63 19.25
N PRO A 331 -18.70 -8.80 19.13
CA PRO A 331 -18.00 -8.49 17.88
C PRO A 331 -18.51 -9.31 16.68
N HIS A 332 -19.03 -10.52 16.95
CA HIS A 332 -19.59 -11.41 15.94
C HIS A 332 -20.88 -10.88 15.32
N LEU A 333 -21.72 -10.16 16.09
CA LEU A 333 -22.96 -9.54 15.61
C LEU A 333 -22.78 -8.70 14.34
N VAL A 334 -21.69 -7.94 14.23
CA VAL A 334 -21.42 -7.14 13.02
C VAL A 334 -21.14 -8.04 11.82
N LEU A 335 -20.40 -9.14 12.02
CA LEU A 335 -20.15 -10.13 10.98
C LEU A 335 -21.43 -10.89 10.62
N ASP A 336 -22.23 -11.32 11.59
CA ASP A 336 -23.49 -12.06 11.38
C ASP A 336 -24.54 -11.19 10.70
N LEU A 337 -24.54 -9.87 10.95
CA LEU A 337 -25.36 -8.90 10.21
C LEU A 337 -24.91 -8.74 8.75
N ILE A 338 -23.60 -8.61 8.51
CA ILE A 338 -23.04 -8.55 7.13
C ILE A 338 -23.31 -9.86 6.38
N ARG A 339 -23.24 -10.99 7.08
CA ARG A 339 -23.51 -12.34 6.57
C ARG A 339 -25.00 -12.68 6.51
N LEU A 340 -25.89 -11.88 7.09
CA LEU A 340 -27.31 -12.20 7.25
C LEU A 340 -27.54 -13.63 7.79
N SER A 341 -26.71 -14.05 8.75
CA SER A 341 -26.62 -15.43 9.26
C SER A 341 -26.97 -15.49 10.74
N PHE A 342 -28.23 -15.20 11.08
CA PHE A 342 -28.74 -15.26 12.44
C PHE A 342 -29.38 -16.61 12.74
N THR A 343 -29.33 -17.04 14.00
CA THR A 343 -30.15 -18.16 14.49
C THR A 343 -31.58 -17.69 14.77
N GLY A 344 -32.57 -18.49 14.36
CA GLY A 344 -34.01 -18.24 14.55
C GLY A 344 -34.48 -18.48 15.99
N ASN A 345 -33.94 -17.76 16.97
CA ASN A 345 -34.30 -17.89 18.39
C ASN A 345 -34.73 -16.54 19.00
N ALA A 346 -35.70 -15.84 18.39
CA ALA A 346 -36.31 -14.65 18.98
C ALA A 346 -37.25 -15.00 20.15
N GLY A 347 -37.21 -14.17 21.20
CA GLY A 347 -38.20 -14.15 22.28
C GLY A 347 -39.62 -13.77 21.80
N PRO A 348 -40.64 -13.98 22.64
CA PRO A 348 -42.03 -13.68 22.30
C PRO A 348 -42.26 -12.19 21.98
N GLY A 349 -43.33 -11.90 21.24
CA GLY A 349 -43.75 -10.53 20.93
C GLY A 349 -43.14 -9.88 19.67
N ILE A 350 -41.99 -10.37 19.17
CA ILE A 350 -41.26 -9.77 18.04
C ILE A 350 -42.13 -9.46 16.80
N GLY A 351 -43.06 -10.36 16.44
CA GLY A 351 -43.95 -10.16 15.29
C GLY A 351 -44.91 -8.98 15.47
N TRP A 352 -45.53 -8.87 16.65
CA TRP A 352 -46.47 -7.79 16.96
C TRP A 352 -45.75 -6.45 17.15
N THR A 353 -44.57 -6.42 17.76
CA THR A 353 -43.78 -5.19 17.91
C THR A 353 -43.19 -4.71 16.59
N ALA A 354 -42.68 -5.62 15.74
CA ALA A 354 -42.26 -5.28 14.39
C ALA A 354 -43.42 -4.75 13.54
N ALA A 355 -44.61 -5.34 13.64
CA ALA A 355 -45.81 -4.84 12.97
C ALA A 355 -46.23 -3.44 13.48
N LEU A 356 -46.28 -3.23 14.80
CA LEU A 356 -46.61 -1.93 15.40
C LEU A 356 -45.61 -0.83 15.00
N LEU A 357 -44.30 -1.15 15.07
CA LEU A 357 -43.24 -0.25 14.61
C LEU A 357 -43.34 0.04 13.11
N ALA A 358 -43.69 -0.96 12.28
CA ALA A 358 -43.90 -0.76 10.85
C ALA A 358 -45.10 0.17 10.59
N VAL A 359 -46.19 0.04 11.34
CA VAL A 359 -47.35 0.96 11.26
C VAL A 359 -46.97 2.38 11.68
N ILE A 360 -46.20 2.56 12.76
CA ILE A 360 -45.74 3.89 13.21
C ILE A 360 -44.81 4.53 12.16
N VAL A 361 -43.79 3.79 11.71
CA VAL A 361 -42.74 4.26 10.78
C VAL A 361 -43.27 4.45 9.35
N ALA A 362 -44.25 3.67 8.90
CA ALA A 362 -44.86 3.84 7.59
C ALA A 362 -46.02 4.84 7.59
N GLY A 363 -46.97 4.66 8.52
CA GLY A 363 -48.27 5.34 8.50
C GLY A 363 -48.17 6.85 8.67
N LEU A 364 -47.49 7.34 9.71
CA LEU A 364 -47.38 8.78 9.97
C LEU A 364 -46.60 9.53 8.88
N PRO A 365 -45.43 9.05 8.39
CA PRO A 365 -44.74 9.71 7.28
C PRO A 365 -45.51 9.61 5.94
N PHE A 366 -46.20 8.50 5.65
CA PHE A 366 -47.03 8.39 4.45
C PHE A 366 -48.23 9.33 4.48
N TYR A 367 -48.93 9.41 5.62
CA TYR A 367 -50.01 10.38 5.82
C TYR A 367 -49.53 11.83 5.69
N ALA A 368 -48.33 12.15 6.21
CA ALA A 368 -47.71 13.46 6.03
C ALA A 368 -47.35 13.75 4.56
N LEU A 369 -46.97 12.75 3.76
CA LEU A 369 -46.73 12.89 2.32
C LEU A 369 -48.02 13.18 1.54
N LEU A 370 -49.13 12.54 1.91
CA LEU A 370 -50.44 12.76 1.27
C LEU A 370 -51.04 14.14 1.57
N THR A 371 -50.90 14.63 2.81
CA THR A 371 -51.64 15.80 3.30
C THR A 371 -50.89 17.13 3.23
N ARG A 372 -49.55 17.15 3.24
CA ARG A 372 -48.74 18.39 3.29
C ARG A 372 -48.79 19.21 1.99
N LYS A 373 -49.75 20.14 1.90
CA LYS A 373 -49.82 21.18 0.85
C LYS A 373 -48.55 22.07 0.82
N GLY A 374 -48.17 22.52 -0.38
CA GLY A 374 -47.22 23.63 -0.57
C GLY A 374 -45.72 23.33 -0.40
N SER A 375 -45.27 22.08 -0.54
CA SER A 375 -43.84 21.72 -0.50
C SER A 375 -43.08 22.00 -1.82
N GLY A 376 -43.34 23.15 -2.44
CA GLY A 376 -42.79 23.55 -3.74
C GLY A 376 -41.36 24.10 -3.68
N ALA A 377 -40.55 23.80 -4.70
CA ALA A 377 -39.19 24.29 -4.98
C ALA A 377 -38.06 23.95 -3.98
N GLY A 378 -38.31 23.79 -2.68
CA GLY A 378 -37.26 23.48 -1.67
C GLY A 378 -37.44 22.18 -0.88
N GLY A 379 -38.57 21.48 -1.03
CA GLY A 379 -38.99 20.39 -0.11
C GLY A 379 -38.62 18.96 -0.51
N PHE A 380 -37.85 18.73 -1.56
CA PHE A 380 -37.61 17.37 -2.08
C PHE A 380 -36.82 16.47 -1.11
N ILE A 381 -35.86 17.03 -0.36
CA ILE A 381 -35.13 16.26 0.68
C ILE A 381 -36.09 15.81 1.78
N ILE A 382 -37.00 16.69 2.21
CA ILE A 382 -38.03 16.39 3.24
C ILE A 382 -38.96 15.26 2.78
N ARG A 383 -39.45 15.32 1.54
CA ARG A 383 -40.25 14.22 0.95
C ARG A 383 -39.43 12.93 0.86
N GLY A 384 -38.17 13.03 0.43
CA GLY A 384 -37.23 11.92 0.35
C GLY A 384 -37.05 11.22 1.70
N CYS A 385 -36.78 11.95 2.78
CA CYS A 385 -36.63 11.39 4.13
C CYS A 385 -37.90 10.64 4.58
N LEU A 386 -39.09 11.27 4.43
CA LEU A 386 -40.36 10.66 4.82
C LEU A 386 -40.70 9.42 3.98
N ALA A 387 -40.49 9.47 2.67
CA ALA A 387 -40.81 8.36 1.77
C ALA A 387 -39.81 7.21 1.89
N PHE A 388 -38.52 7.51 2.07
CA PHE A 388 -37.50 6.49 2.32
C PHE A 388 -37.76 5.78 3.66
N ALA A 389 -38.10 6.51 4.72
CA ALA A 389 -38.49 5.92 5.99
C ALA A 389 -39.72 5.01 5.88
N SER A 390 -40.78 5.48 5.22
CA SER A 390 -42.04 4.74 5.13
C SER A 390 -42.06 3.62 4.10
N ALA A 391 -41.23 3.67 3.05
CA ALA A 391 -41.09 2.58 2.08
C ALA A 391 -40.05 1.53 2.52
N LEU A 392 -38.87 1.95 3.01
CA LEU A 392 -37.80 1.04 3.39
C LEU A 392 -37.93 0.50 4.83
N GLY A 393 -38.49 1.28 5.75
CA GLY A 393 -38.69 0.88 7.15
C GLY A 393 -39.41 -0.45 7.30
N PRO A 394 -40.59 -0.65 6.69
CA PRO A 394 -41.30 -1.94 6.70
C PRO A 394 -40.51 -3.10 6.09
N ILE A 395 -39.72 -2.87 5.04
CA ILE A 395 -38.87 -3.89 4.42
C ILE A 395 -37.77 -4.32 5.41
N CYS A 396 -37.08 -3.36 6.02
CA CYS A 396 -36.05 -3.63 7.02
C CYS A 396 -36.62 -4.30 8.28
N LEU A 397 -37.83 -3.92 8.71
CA LEU A 397 -38.53 -4.55 9.85
C LEU A 397 -38.96 -5.98 9.52
N LEU A 398 -39.48 -6.24 8.32
CA LEU A 398 -39.79 -7.59 7.85
C LEU A 398 -38.53 -8.46 7.75
N LEU A 399 -37.42 -7.89 7.28
CA LEU A 399 -36.13 -8.58 7.15
C LEU A 399 -35.55 -8.93 8.51
N ALA A 400 -35.53 -7.97 9.44
CA ALA A 400 -35.10 -8.16 10.82
C ALA A 400 -35.95 -9.21 11.55
N ALA A 401 -37.28 -9.14 11.40
CA ALA A 401 -38.20 -10.11 11.99
C ALA A 401 -37.99 -11.51 11.42
N ALA A 402 -37.81 -11.67 10.10
CA ALA A 402 -37.51 -12.96 9.48
C ALA A 402 -36.17 -13.52 9.97
N LEU A 403 -35.07 -12.77 9.83
CA LEU A 403 -33.73 -13.17 10.29
C LEU A 403 -33.73 -13.68 11.74
N ARG A 404 -34.45 -13.00 12.65
CA ARG A 404 -34.47 -13.36 14.07
C ARG A 404 -35.49 -14.45 14.44
N SER A 405 -36.54 -14.64 13.65
CA SER A 405 -37.56 -15.67 13.93
C SER A 405 -37.28 -17.02 13.24
N ASN A 406 -36.72 -17.02 12.03
CA ASN A 406 -36.49 -18.24 11.24
C ASN A 406 -35.10 -18.33 10.57
N GLY A 407 -34.15 -17.48 10.95
CA GLY A 407 -32.77 -17.54 10.42
C GLY A 407 -32.63 -17.26 8.91
N PHE A 408 -33.64 -16.66 8.28
CA PHE A 408 -33.73 -16.49 6.82
C PHE A 408 -33.88 -17.81 6.04
N GLU A 409 -34.37 -18.87 6.69
CA GLU A 409 -34.76 -20.11 6.01
C GLU A 409 -36.00 -19.90 5.11
N ARG A 410 -36.22 -20.84 4.19
CA ARG A 410 -37.36 -20.86 3.27
C ARG A 410 -38.68 -20.82 4.03
N SER A 411 -39.50 -19.80 3.81
CA SER A 411 -40.78 -19.62 4.52
C SER A 411 -41.85 -19.05 3.59
N THR A 412 -42.92 -19.82 3.40
CA THR A 412 -44.10 -19.40 2.62
C THR A 412 -44.81 -18.21 3.24
N GLY A 413 -44.86 -18.13 4.58
CA GLY A 413 -45.45 -17.00 5.31
C GLY A 413 -44.67 -15.69 5.07
N PHE A 414 -43.35 -15.72 5.21
CA PHE A 414 -42.53 -14.53 4.94
C PHE A 414 -42.46 -14.18 3.45
N ALA A 415 -42.48 -15.16 2.54
CA ALA A 415 -42.60 -14.92 1.11
C ALA A 415 -43.93 -14.22 0.75
N ALA A 416 -45.05 -14.68 1.34
CA ALA A 416 -46.37 -14.07 1.16
C ALA A 416 -46.44 -12.65 1.74
N LEU A 417 -45.89 -12.42 2.95
CA LEU A 417 -45.80 -11.09 3.54
C LEU A 417 -44.92 -10.14 2.71
N ALA A 418 -43.78 -10.62 2.19
CA ALA A 418 -42.92 -9.85 1.30
C ALA A 418 -43.62 -9.51 -0.03
N LEU A 419 -44.44 -10.43 -0.56
CA LEU A 419 -45.22 -10.20 -1.78
C LEU A 419 -46.35 -9.19 -1.54
N LEU A 420 -47.10 -9.33 -0.45
CA LEU A 420 -48.12 -8.37 -0.04
C LEU A 420 -47.52 -6.97 0.20
N LEU A 421 -46.34 -6.90 0.85
CA LEU A 421 -45.61 -5.64 1.03
C LEU A 421 -45.14 -5.08 -0.32
N SER A 422 -44.65 -5.90 -1.24
CA SER A 422 -44.27 -5.48 -2.60
C SER A 422 -45.45 -4.85 -3.34
N LEU A 423 -46.61 -5.53 -3.34
CA LEU A 423 -47.86 -5.04 -3.94
C LEU A 423 -48.34 -3.74 -3.27
N ALA A 424 -48.31 -3.67 -1.93
CA ALA A 424 -48.70 -2.47 -1.19
C ALA A 424 -47.78 -1.27 -1.48
N LEU A 425 -46.47 -1.50 -1.61
CA LEU A 425 -45.50 -0.45 -1.94
C LEU A 425 -45.64 0.02 -3.40
N PHE A 426 -45.89 -0.87 -4.35
CA PHE A 426 -46.23 -0.48 -5.72
C PHE A 426 -47.57 0.28 -5.80
N GLY A 427 -48.60 -0.17 -5.07
CA GLY A 427 -49.87 0.55 -4.96
C GLY A 427 -49.71 1.95 -4.35
N ALA A 428 -48.95 2.07 -3.27
CA ALA A 428 -48.62 3.36 -2.65
C ALA A 428 -47.82 4.28 -3.59
N SER A 429 -46.95 3.73 -4.45
CA SER A 429 -46.27 4.49 -5.51
C SER A 429 -47.27 5.14 -6.49
N GLU A 430 -48.25 4.38 -6.95
CA GLU A 430 -49.28 4.86 -7.89
C GLU A 430 -50.28 5.81 -7.25
N VAL A 431 -50.62 5.64 -5.96
CA VAL A 431 -51.46 6.60 -5.22
C VAL A 431 -50.71 7.92 -4.98
N LEU A 432 -49.41 7.87 -4.68
CA LEU A 432 -48.61 9.06 -4.36
C LEU A 432 -48.21 9.86 -5.61
N LEU A 433 -48.02 9.21 -6.77
CA LEU A 433 -47.58 9.87 -8.01
C LEU A 433 -48.52 11.00 -8.49
N PRO A 434 -49.87 10.85 -8.54
CA PRO A 434 -50.79 11.94 -8.81
C PRO A 434 -50.71 13.10 -7.80
N VAL A 435 -50.51 12.80 -6.52
CA VAL A 435 -50.40 13.80 -5.45
C VAL A 435 -49.12 14.62 -5.63
N GLU A 436 -47.99 13.98 -5.91
CA GLU A 436 -46.72 14.65 -6.24
C GLU A 436 -46.84 15.48 -7.54
N ARG A 437 -47.54 14.99 -8.57
CA ARG A 437 -47.79 15.72 -9.83
C ARG A 437 -48.65 16.97 -9.66
N ARG A 438 -49.63 16.96 -8.75
CA ARG A 438 -50.49 18.12 -8.42
C ARG A 438 -49.74 19.15 -7.57
N ASN A 439 -48.97 18.71 -6.58
CA ASN A 439 -48.36 19.59 -5.58
C ASN A 439 -46.97 20.15 -5.97
N THR A 440 -46.43 19.82 -7.14
CA THR A 440 -45.07 20.23 -7.53
C THR A 440 -45.05 21.27 -8.64
N ARG A 441 -44.55 22.47 -8.31
CA ARG A 441 -44.39 23.60 -9.25
C ARG A 441 -43.23 23.42 -10.24
N SER A 442 -42.21 22.62 -9.92
CA SER A 442 -41.06 22.35 -10.79
C SER A 442 -41.12 20.91 -11.32
N ARG A 443 -41.84 20.70 -12.43
CA ARG A 443 -41.93 19.39 -13.10
C ARG A 443 -40.63 18.95 -13.79
N THR A 444 -39.73 19.90 -14.03
CA THR A 444 -38.42 19.70 -14.69
C THR A 444 -37.34 19.14 -13.76
N ASN A 445 -37.52 19.21 -12.44
CA ASN A 445 -36.55 18.66 -11.49
C ASN A 445 -36.78 17.14 -11.29
N PRO A 446 -35.78 16.27 -11.53
CA PRO A 446 -35.95 14.81 -11.37
C PRO A 446 -36.29 14.39 -9.93
N LEU A 447 -35.96 15.20 -8.92
CA LEU A 447 -36.29 14.94 -7.51
C LEU A 447 -37.74 15.29 -7.14
N ALA A 448 -38.54 15.79 -8.08
CA ALA A 448 -39.96 16.11 -7.90
C ALA A 448 -40.82 14.92 -7.43
N PHE A 449 -40.48 13.73 -7.93
CA PHE A 449 -41.23 12.47 -7.75
C PHE A 449 -40.49 11.46 -6.86
N ILE A 450 -39.61 11.96 -5.97
CA ILE A 450 -38.77 11.12 -5.12
C ILE A 450 -39.59 10.21 -4.19
N GLY A 451 -40.80 10.63 -3.79
CA GLY A 451 -41.66 9.85 -2.93
C GLY A 451 -42.17 8.60 -3.65
N SER A 452 -42.94 8.78 -4.73
CA SER A 452 -43.48 7.66 -5.50
C SER A 452 -42.37 6.74 -6.04
N ALA A 453 -41.23 7.29 -6.46
CA ALA A 453 -40.07 6.51 -6.88
C ALA A 453 -39.45 5.66 -5.75
N ALA A 454 -39.36 6.17 -4.51
CA ALA A 454 -38.86 5.40 -3.37
C ALA A 454 -39.80 4.21 -3.05
N TYR A 455 -41.11 4.40 -3.14
CA TYR A 455 -42.10 3.35 -3.00
C TYR A 455 -41.97 2.27 -4.09
N ALA A 456 -41.81 2.63 -5.36
CA ALA A 456 -41.59 1.66 -6.44
C ALA A 456 -40.28 0.87 -6.25
N ALA A 457 -39.20 1.53 -5.84
CA ALA A 457 -37.93 0.87 -5.54
C ALA A 457 -38.05 -0.09 -4.34
N GLY A 458 -38.78 0.31 -3.30
CA GLY A 458 -39.13 -0.57 -2.18
C GLY A 458 -39.91 -1.79 -2.63
N GLY A 459 -40.91 -1.62 -3.50
CA GLY A 459 -41.65 -2.73 -4.12
C GLY A 459 -40.75 -3.73 -4.84
N SER A 460 -39.76 -3.23 -5.59
CA SER A 460 -38.76 -4.09 -6.28
C SER A 460 -37.79 -4.80 -5.32
N ILE A 461 -37.45 -4.20 -4.18
CA ILE A 461 -36.63 -4.85 -3.15
C ILE A 461 -37.44 -5.95 -2.45
N ALA A 462 -38.69 -5.66 -2.09
CA ALA A 462 -39.61 -6.62 -1.50
C ALA A 462 -39.90 -7.80 -2.46
N LEU A 463 -39.96 -7.57 -3.78
CA LEU A 463 -40.08 -8.63 -4.78
C LEU A 463 -38.85 -9.56 -4.81
N GLY A 464 -37.63 -9.00 -4.78
CA GLY A 464 -36.41 -9.80 -4.67
C GLY A 464 -36.34 -10.61 -3.37
N MET A 465 -36.90 -10.06 -2.29
CA MET A 465 -37.04 -10.71 -0.98
C MET A 465 -38.10 -11.85 -1.01
N THR A 466 -39.20 -11.70 -1.75
CA THR A 466 -40.13 -12.80 -2.03
C THR A 466 -39.42 -13.98 -2.71
N VAL A 467 -38.59 -13.73 -3.72
CA VAL A 467 -37.81 -14.78 -4.40
C VAL A 467 -36.83 -15.45 -3.43
N ALA A 468 -36.15 -14.66 -2.60
CA ALA A 468 -35.20 -15.16 -1.60
C ALA A 468 -35.84 -16.06 -0.53
N PHE A 469 -37.08 -15.78 -0.10
CA PHE A 469 -37.83 -16.64 0.84
C PHE A 469 -38.51 -17.85 0.19
N ALA A 470 -38.79 -17.80 -1.12
CA ALA A 470 -39.53 -18.85 -1.82
C ALA A 470 -38.63 -20.00 -2.29
N LEU A 471 -37.40 -19.69 -2.71
CA LEU A 471 -36.39 -20.65 -3.18
C LEU A 471 -35.58 -21.24 -2.01
N ARG A 472 -34.71 -22.22 -2.29
CA ARG A 472 -33.94 -22.96 -1.27
C ARG A 472 -32.83 -22.07 -0.67
N GLU A 473 -32.05 -22.60 0.26
CA GLU A 473 -30.87 -21.93 0.82
C GLU A 473 -29.89 -21.45 -0.28
N THR A 474 -29.26 -20.29 -0.07
CA THR A 474 -28.33 -19.54 -0.97
C THR A 474 -28.93 -18.67 -2.09
N TRP A 475 -30.22 -18.74 -2.40
CA TRP A 475 -30.83 -18.00 -3.54
C TRP A 475 -30.99 -16.47 -3.34
N LEU A 476 -30.49 -15.93 -2.22
CA LEU A 476 -30.42 -14.49 -1.96
C LEU A 476 -29.62 -13.72 -3.02
N VAL A 477 -28.59 -14.33 -3.63
CA VAL A 477 -27.83 -13.72 -4.74
C VAL A 477 -28.76 -13.41 -5.92
N VAL A 478 -29.63 -14.37 -6.27
CA VAL A 478 -30.61 -14.25 -7.36
C VAL A 478 -31.70 -13.23 -6.99
N GLY A 479 -32.22 -13.27 -5.76
CA GLY A 479 -33.18 -12.28 -5.25
C GLY A 479 -32.65 -10.84 -5.29
N LEU A 480 -31.40 -10.63 -4.87
CA LEU A 480 -30.72 -9.33 -4.93
C LEU A 480 -30.42 -8.89 -6.37
N ALA A 481 -30.07 -9.82 -7.27
CA ALA A 481 -29.87 -9.52 -8.69
C ALA A 481 -31.19 -9.10 -9.38
N ILE A 482 -32.30 -9.77 -9.06
CA ILE A 482 -33.65 -9.39 -9.52
C ILE A 482 -34.05 -8.02 -8.95
N ALA A 483 -33.82 -7.75 -7.66
CA ALA A 483 -34.08 -6.44 -7.08
C ALA A 483 -33.21 -5.34 -7.72
N ALA A 484 -31.94 -5.62 -7.99
CA ALA A 484 -31.04 -4.69 -8.67
C ALA A 484 -31.51 -4.37 -10.10
N ALA A 485 -31.91 -5.39 -10.87
CA ALA A 485 -32.44 -5.24 -12.21
C ALA A 485 -33.79 -4.48 -12.22
N GLY A 486 -34.71 -4.81 -11.30
CA GLY A 486 -35.98 -4.12 -11.15
C GLY A 486 -35.83 -2.64 -10.79
N VAL A 487 -34.94 -2.30 -9.83
CA VAL A 487 -34.64 -0.89 -9.51
C VAL A 487 -33.93 -0.18 -10.68
N ALA A 488 -33.12 -0.88 -11.49
CA ALA A 488 -32.55 -0.31 -12.72
C ALA A 488 -33.61 0.00 -13.78
N ILE A 489 -34.58 -0.90 -13.98
CA ILE A 489 -35.73 -0.68 -14.87
C ILE A 489 -36.56 0.51 -14.37
N ILE A 490 -36.88 0.56 -13.07
CA ILE A 490 -37.61 1.70 -12.47
C ILE A 490 -36.82 3.01 -12.64
N ALA A 491 -35.49 2.98 -12.52
CA ALA A 491 -34.64 4.15 -12.77
C ALA A 491 -34.64 4.63 -14.24
N SER A 492 -34.99 3.75 -15.19
CA SER A 492 -35.20 4.13 -16.60
C SER A 492 -36.59 4.73 -16.84
N LEU A 493 -37.60 4.28 -16.10
CA LEU A 493 -38.99 4.79 -16.16
C LEU A 493 -39.19 6.08 -15.36
N ARG A 494 -38.46 6.24 -14.25
CA ARG A 494 -38.51 7.39 -13.33
C ARG A 494 -37.07 7.87 -13.11
N PRO A 495 -36.57 8.87 -13.88
CA PRO A 495 -35.15 9.20 -13.98
C PRO A 495 -34.60 9.95 -12.75
N ILE A 496 -34.60 9.29 -11.60
CA ILE A 496 -34.08 9.81 -10.33
C ILE A 496 -32.65 9.29 -10.11
N PRO A 497 -31.64 10.17 -9.91
CA PRO A 497 -30.25 9.75 -9.76
C PRO A 497 -30.01 8.70 -8.65
N LEU A 498 -30.74 8.83 -7.54
CA LEU A 498 -30.63 7.94 -6.38
C LEU A 498 -30.95 6.48 -6.71
N LEU A 499 -31.95 6.23 -7.56
CA LEU A 499 -32.37 4.87 -7.93
C LEU A 499 -31.25 4.11 -8.67
N ARG A 500 -30.49 4.81 -9.52
CA ARG A 500 -29.33 4.24 -10.20
C ARG A 500 -28.31 3.74 -9.17
N SER A 501 -27.97 4.57 -8.17
CA SER A 501 -27.08 4.15 -7.07
C SER A 501 -27.66 3.04 -6.18
N MET A 502 -28.96 3.02 -5.91
CA MET A 502 -29.59 1.94 -5.14
C MET A 502 -29.53 0.60 -5.88
N SER A 503 -29.84 0.60 -7.17
CA SER A 503 -29.70 -0.58 -8.04
C SER A 503 -28.26 -1.12 -8.05
N ALA A 504 -27.27 -0.22 -8.11
CA ALA A 504 -25.85 -0.60 -8.04
C ALA A 504 -25.47 -1.16 -6.66
N ALA A 505 -25.99 -0.61 -5.57
CA ALA A 505 -25.74 -1.11 -4.22
C ALA A 505 -26.32 -2.52 -4.01
N LEU A 506 -27.52 -2.80 -4.53
CA LEU A 506 -28.14 -4.13 -4.53
C LEU A 506 -27.31 -5.13 -5.36
N ALA A 507 -26.79 -4.71 -6.53
CA ALA A 507 -25.93 -5.54 -7.35
C ALA A 507 -24.60 -5.88 -6.64
N THR A 508 -23.96 -4.89 -6.01
CA THR A 508 -22.77 -5.11 -5.17
C THR A 508 -23.07 -6.01 -3.97
N ALA A 509 -24.25 -5.91 -3.36
CA ALA A 509 -24.66 -6.80 -2.27
C ALA A 509 -24.85 -8.25 -2.74
N ALA A 510 -25.40 -8.47 -3.93
CA ALA A 510 -25.50 -9.80 -4.53
C ALA A 510 -24.10 -10.42 -4.75
N PHE A 511 -23.14 -9.64 -5.27
CA PHE A 511 -21.76 -10.08 -5.44
C PHE A 511 -21.06 -10.36 -4.09
N ALA A 512 -21.20 -9.47 -3.11
CA ALA A 512 -20.65 -9.67 -1.77
C ALA A 512 -21.22 -10.94 -1.10
N ARG A 513 -22.51 -11.23 -1.31
CA ARG A 513 -23.12 -12.48 -0.86
C ARG A 513 -22.51 -13.71 -1.53
N LEU A 514 -22.33 -13.69 -2.85
CA LEU A 514 -21.70 -14.79 -3.58
C LEU A 514 -20.25 -15.04 -3.13
N VAL A 515 -19.48 -13.97 -2.90
CA VAL A 515 -18.10 -14.09 -2.38
C VAL A 515 -18.09 -14.70 -0.97
N TRP A 516 -19.10 -14.42 -0.14
CA TRP A 516 -19.20 -14.98 1.22
C TRP A 516 -19.67 -16.45 1.24
N GLN A 517 -20.65 -16.80 0.41
CA GLN A 517 -21.17 -18.16 0.25
C GLN A 517 -21.24 -18.47 -1.25
N PRO A 518 -20.15 -18.99 -1.85
CA PRO A 518 -20.14 -19.38 -3.25
C PRO A 518 -21.06 -20.58 -3.45
N ILE A 519 -21.95 -20.48 -4.43
CA ILE A 519 -22.82 -21.58 -4.83
C ILE A 519 -21.98 -22.46 -5.76
N VAL A 520 -21.37 -23.54 -5.27
CA VAL A 520 -20.47 -24.41 -6.05
C VAL A 520 -20.70 -25.91 -5.87
N THR A 521 -21.51 -26.31 -4.89
CA THR A 521 -21.87 -27.70 -4.58
C THR A 521 -23.20 -28.10 -5.24
N ASP A 522 -23.43 -29.40 -5.40
CA ASP A 522 -24.70 -29.98 -5.93
C ASP A 522 -25.17 -29.40 -7.28
N MET A 523 -24.24 -29.10 -8.19
CA MET A 523 -24.57 -28.45 -9.47
C MET A 523 -25.35 -29.32 -10.45
N GLY A 524 -25.45 -30.62 -10.17
CA GLY A 524 -25.97 -31.63 -11.09
C GLY A 524 -24.90 -32.12 -12.05
N SER A 525 -25.08 -33.34 -12.57
CA SER A 525 -24.08 -34.06 -13.38
C SER A 525 -24.19 -33.85 -14.89
N TRP A 526 -25.18 -33.09 -15.35
CA TRP A 526 -25.42 -32.87 -16.78
C TRP A 526 -24.54 -31.72 -17.31
N PRO A 527 -23.72 -31.89 -18.35
CA PRO A 527 -22.68 -30.91 -18.73
C PRO A 527 -23.15 -29.64 -19.45
N ILE A 528 -24.46 -29.35 -19.44
CA ILE A 528 -25.10 -28.20 -20.12
C ILE A 528 -26.35 -27.77 -19.35
N VAL A 529 -27.14 -28.72 -18.82
CA VAL A 529 -28.39 -28.43 -18.10
C VAL A 529 -28.18 -28.67 -16.61
N ASN A 530 -27.64 -27.66 -15.93
CA ASN A 530 -27.15 -27.73 -14.55
C ASN A 530 -27.65 -26.54 -13.70
N TRP A 531 -27.33 -26.53 -12.41
CA TRP A 531 -27.64 -25.41 -11.51
C TRP A 531 -26.66 -24.22 -11.66
N VAL A 532 -25.56 -24.37 -12.40
CA VAL A 532 -24.64 -23.26 -12.73
C VAL A 532 -25.37 -22.20 -13.57
N ILE A 533 -26.29 -22.59 -14.45
CA ILE A 533 -27.15 -21.66 -15.21
C ILE A 533 -27.93 -20.72 -14.28
N PRO A 534 -28.89 -21.17 -13.44
CA PRO A 534 -29.66 -20.25 -12.61
C PRO A 534 -28.84 -19.59 -11.49
N ALA A 535 -27.74 -20.19 -11.03
CA ALA A 535 -26.86 -19.60 -10.01
C ALA A 535 -25.93 -18.50 -10.56
N TYR A 536 -25.42 -18.64 -11.78
CA TYR A 536 -24.46 -17.69 -12.38
C TYR A 536 -24.99 -16.97 -13.62
N ALA A 537 -25.50 -17.70 -14.62
CA ALA A 537 -26.04 -17.07 -15.83
C ALA A 537 -27.33 -16.27 -15.56
N GLY A 538 -28.15 -16.69 -14.59
CA GLY A 538 -29.34 -15.95 -14.12
C GLY A 538 -29.00 -14.55 -13.60
N PRO A 539 -28.13 -14.41 -12.59
CA PRO A 539 -27.63 -13.11 -12.15
C PRO A 539 -26.85 -12.35 -13.23
N ALA A 540 -26.03 -13.01 -14.05
CA ALA A 540 -25.35 -12.37 -15.18
C ALA A 540 -26.34 -11.67 -16.13
N LEU A 541 -27.45 -12.35 -16.46
CA LEU A 541 -28.54 -11.80 -17.26
C LEU A 541 -29.26 -10.65 -16.54
N CYS A 542 -29.53 -10.77 -15.24
CA CYS A 542 -30.13 -9.69 -14.44
C CYS A 542 -29.24 -8.42 -14.45
N PHE A 543 -27.93 -8.56 -14.29
CA PHE A 543 -27.00 -7.43 -14.38
C PHE A 543 -26.84 -6.90 -15.80
N ALA A 544 -26.90 -7.76 -16.82
CA ALA A 544 -26.94 -7.31 -18.22
C ALA A 544 -28.21 -6.49 -18.52
N ILE A 545 -29.38 -6.95 -18.05
CA ILE A 545 -30.65 -6.21 -18.12
C ILE A 545 -30.54 -4.88 -17.35
N GLY A 546 -29.92 -4.88 -16.16
CA GLY A 546 -29.65 -3.66 -15.39
C GLY A 546 -28.77 -2.67 -16.14
N ALA A 547 -27.67 -3.13 -16.76
CA ALA A 547 -26.80 -2.30 -17.59
C ALA A 547 -27.54 -1.72 -18.82
N LEU A 548 -28.37 -2.54 -19.47
CA LEU A 548 -29.21 -2.13 -20.61
C LEU A 548 -30.31 -1.13 -20.22
N ALA A 549 -30.99 -1.32 -19.10
CA ALA A 549 -31.97 -0.36 -18.57
C ALA A 549 -31.30 0.98 -18.22
N LEU A 550 -30.08 0.93 -17.68
CA LEU A 550 -29.30 2.11 -17.32
C LEU A 550 -28.56 2.77 -18.51
N ARG A 551 -28.70 2.25 -19.75
CA ARG A 551 -27.93 2.64 -20.94
C ARG A 551 -27.88 4.13 -21.26
N ALA A 552 -28.91 4.88 -20.88
CA ALA A 552 -29.05 6.32 -21.14
C ALA A 552 -27.89 7.19 -20.60
N LYS A 553 -27.08 6.69 -19.66
CA LYS A 553 -25.88 7.38 -19.17
C LYS A 553 -24.79 6.38 -18.77
N GLN A 554 -23.54 6.63 -19.18
CA GLN A 554 -22.38 5.87 -18.70
C GLN A 554 -21.88 6.43 -17.37
N ASP A 555 -22.37 5.89 -16.26
CA ASP A 555 -22.02 6.29 -14.89
C ASP A 555 -21.61 5.09 -14.01
N ARG A 556 -21.25 5.35 -12.75
CA ARG A 556 -20.81 4.31 -11.80
C ARG A 556 -21.87 3.19 -11.67
N PRO A 557 -23.17 3.45 -11.51
CA PRO A 557 -24.20 2.42 -11.51
C PRO A 557 -24.20 1.49 -12.72
N ARG A 558 -24.24 2.04 -13.94
CA ARG A 558 -24.18 1.22 -15.15
C ARG A 558 -22.88 0.40 -15.20
N SER A 559 -21.77 0.98 -14.74
CA SER A 559 -20.47 0.31 -14.68
C SER A 559 -20.45 -0.85 -13.66
N VAL A 560 -21.14 -0.76 -12.52
CA VAL A 560 -21.27 -1.90 -11.58
C VAL A 560 -22.05 -3.05 -12.23
N HIS A 561 -23.14 -2.75 -12.91
CA HIS A 561 -23.92 -3.76 -13.66
C HIS A 561 -23.11 -4.39 -14.81
N GLU A 562 -22.38 -3.59 -15.60
CA GLU A 562 -21.48 -4.10 -16.63
C GLU A 562 -20.39 -5.01 -16.04
N ALA A 563 -19.81 -4.66 -14.89
CA ALA A 563 -18.79 -5.47 -14.22
C ALA A 563 -19.32 -6.78 -13.68
N LEU A 564 -20.51 -6.78 -13.07
CA LEU A 564 -21.10 -7.99 -12.52
C LEU A 564 -21.68 -8.91 -13.60
N ALA A 565 -22.23 -8.35 -14.69
CA ALA A 565 -22.60 -9.14 -15.87
C ALA A 565 -21.39 -9.88 -16.46
N VAL A 566 -20.24 -9.19 -16.58
CA VAL A 566 -18.99 -9.80 -17.06
C VAL A 566 -18.42 -10.81 -16.06
N ALA A 567 -18.39 -10.49 -14.76
CA ALA A 567 -17.84 -11.37 -13.74
C ALA A 567 -18.64 -12.68 -13.59
N PHE A 568 -19.97 -12.59 -13.50
CA PHE A 568 -20.84 -13.77 -13.43
C PHE A 568 -20.86 -14.54 -14.77
N GLY A 569 -20.79 -13.86 -15.91
CA GLY A 569 -20.70 -14.51 -17.22
C GLY A 569 -19.37 -15.25 -17.45
N ALA A 570 -18.26 -14.69 -17.00
CA ALA A 570 -16.96 -15.37 -17.03
C ALA A 570 -16.93 -16.54 -16.03
N ALA A 571 -17.44 -16.35 -14.80
CA ALA A 571 -17.56 -17.41 -13.83
C ALA A 571 -18.40 -18.58 -14.36
N PHE A 572 -19.55 -18.31 -14.99
CA PHE A 572 -20.37 -19.33 -15.66
C PHE A 572 -19.54 -20.17 -16.65
N VAL A 573 -18.84 -19.56 -17.61
CA VAL A 573 -18.05 -20.31 -18.61
C VAL A 573 -16.93 -21.15 -17.99
N LEU A 574 -16.22 -20.61 -17.00
CA LEU A 574 -15.10 -21.33 -16.36
C LEU A 574 -15.61 -22.45 -15.44
N LEU A 575 -16.71 -22.24 -14.72
CA LEU A 575 -17.35 -23.26 -13.89
C LEU A 575 -17.98 -24.37 -14.75
N GLU A 576 -18.49 -24.06 -15.95
CA GLU A 576 -18.99 -25.06 -16.90
C GLU A 576 -17.86 -25.99 -17.40
N ILE A 577 -16.70 -25.41 -17.77
CA ILE A 577 -15.51 -26.19 -18.15
C ILE A 577 -15.05 -27.05 -16.96
N ARG A 578 -15.00 -26.48 -15.76
CA ARG A 578 -14.68 -27.23 -14.53
C ARG A 578 -15.68 -28.36 -14.27
N GLN A 579 -16.98 -28.13 -14.44
CA GLN A 579 -18.01 -29.17 -14.27
C GLN A 579 -17.82 -30.33 -15.25
N PHE A 580 -17.45 -30.03 -16.50
CA PHE A 580 -17.17 -31.05 -17.52
C PHE A 580 -15.98 -31.97 -17.16
N PHE A 581 -14.92 -31.43 -16.54
CA PHE A 581 -13.73 -32.21 -16.17
C PHE A 581 -13.75 -32.78 -14.73
N ALA A 582 -14.37 -32.09 -13.77
CA ALA A 582 -14.35 -32.42 -12.35
C ALA A 582 -15.69 -32.96 -11.79
N GLY A 583 -16.82 -32.76 -12.49
CA GLY A 583 -18.14 -33.27 -12.10
C GLY A 583 -19.05 -32.26 -11.37
N PRO A 584 -20.06 -32.74 -10.60
CA PRO A 584 -21.14 -31.90 -10.05
C PRO A 584 -20.75 -31.08 -8.81
N ASP A 585 -19.61 -31.36 -8.19
CA ASP A 585 -19.06 -30.57 -7.08
C ASP A 585 -17.85 -29.78 -7.59
N LEU A 586 -17.98 -28.45 -7.61
CA LEU A 586 -16.99 -27.55 -8.21
C LEU A 586 -16.01 -27.00 -7.17
N VAL A 587 -16.14 -27.39 -5.89
CA VAL A 587 -15.26 -26.94 -4.80
C VAL A 587 -13.78 -27.14 -5.18
N PRO A 588 -12.93 -26.12 -5.02
CA PRO A 588 -11.49 -26.26 -5.23
C PRO A 588 -10.87 -27.15 -4.14
N ASN A 589 -10.65 -28.43 -4.45
CA ASN A 589 -9.97 -29.36 -3.56
C ASN A 589 -8.48 -29.48 -3.95
N ILE A 590 -7.59 -29.46 -2.95
CA ILE A 590 -6.15 -29.63 -3.15
C ILE A 590 -5.79 -31.06 -3.60
N THR A 591 -6.65 -32.05 -3.31
CA THR A 591 -6.49 -33.41 -3.84
C THR A 591 -6.47 -33.41 -5.36
N LEU A 592 -7.31 -32.59 -6.02
CA LEU A 592 -7.34 -32.50 -7.49
C LEU A 592 -6.01 -32.01 -8.10
N ILE A 593 -5.15 -31.34 -7.33
CA ILE A 593 -3.77 -31.07 -7.72
C ILE A 593 -2.89 -32.28 -7.40
N ALA A 594 -2.95 -32.84 -6.19
CA ALA A 594 -2.16 -34.01 -5.77
C ALA A 594 -2.38 -35.25 -6.67
N ASP A 595 -3.63 -35.55 -7.04
CA ASP A 595 -4.04 -36.66 -7.88
C ASP A 595 -3.42 -36.59 -9.30
N HIS A 596 -2.94 -35.41 -9.73
CA HIS A 596 -2.18 -35.26 -10.97
C HIS A 596 -0.76 -35.84 -10.84
N TYR A 597 -0.07 -35.52 -9.74
CA TYR A 597 1.29 -35.97 -9.45
C TYR A 597 1.34 -37.44 -9.00
N LEU A 598 0.29 -37.94 -8.35
CA LEU A 598 0.21 -39.30 -7.80
C LEU A 598 -0.08 -40.39 -8.86
N GLY A 599 -0.30 -40.01 -10.13
CA GLY A 599 -0.29 -40.93 -11.26
C GLY A 599 -1.59 -41.70 -11.52
N GLU A 600 -2.72 -41.31 -10.91
CA GLU A 600 -4.01 -41.93 -11.26
C GLU A 600 -4.54 -41.43 -12.62
N PRO A 601 -4.98 -42.33 -13.53
CA PRO A 601 -5.35 -41.98 -14.91
C PRO A 601 -6.68 -41.21 -15.05
N ARG A 602 -7.31 -40.80 -13.94
CA ARG A 602 -8.58 -40.04 -13.96
C ARG A 602 -8.38 -38.53 -14.12
N ASN A 603 -7.24 -37.99 -13.74
CA ASN A 603 -7.09 -36.54 -13.60
C ASN A 603 -6.61 -35.84 -14.88
N ARG A 604 -7.56 -35.25 -15.62
CA ARG A 604 -7.33 -34.46 -16.85
C ARG A 604 -7.01 -32.98 -16.59
N LEU A 605 -6.34 -32.66 -15.47
CA LEU A 605 -6.00 -31.29 -15.08
C LEU A 605 -5.19 -30.53 -16.13
N PHE A 606 -4.33 -31.22 -16.89
CA PHE A 606 -3.57 -30.61 -17.98
C PHE A 606 -4.49 -30.16 -19.12
N GLU A 607 -5.40 -31.04 -19.56
CA GLU A 607 -6.42 -30.73 -20.57
C GLU A 607 -7.40 -29.66 -20.09
N GLU A 608 -7.85 -29.73 -18.83
CA GLU A 608 -8.68 -28.71 -18.18
C GLU A 608 -7.97 -27.34 -18.23
N ALA A 609 -6.69 -27.26 -17.86
CA ALA A 609 -5.91 -26.03 -17.87
C ALA A 609 -5.71 -25.47 -19.29
N VAL A 610 -5.46 -26.34 -20.28
CA VAL A 610 -5.39 -25.94 -21.70
C VAL A 610 -6.73 -25.35 -22.16
N MET A 611 -7.86 -25.98 -21.82
CA MET A 611 -9.20 -25.47 -22.16
C MET A 611 -9.51 -24.15 -21.47
N HIS A 612 -9.13 -23.97 -20.20
CA HIS A 612 -9.27 -22.69 -19.49
C HIS A 612 -8.43 -21.57 -20.13
N VAL A 613 -7.20 -21.86 -20.55
CA VAL A 613 -6.33 -20.91 -21.26
C VAL A 613 -6.98 -20.44 -22.57
N VAL A 614 -7.53 -21.37 -23.38
CA VAL A 614 -8.25 -21.01 -24.62
C VAL A 614 -9.54 -20.24 -24.32
N ALA A 615 -10.33 -20.66 -23.33
CA ALA A 615 -11.58 -20.02 -22.96
C ALA A 615 -11.38 -18.58 -22.46
N ILE A 616 -10.37 -18.32 -21.63
CA ILE A 616 -10.04 -16.97 -21.16
C ILE A 616 -9.54 -16.09 -22.32
N GLY A 617 -8.80 -16.68 -23.27
CA GLY A 617 -8.45 -16.00 -24.53
C GLY A 617 -9.69 -15.56 -25.32
N LEU A 618 -10.68 -16.45 -25.47
CA LEU A 618 -11.96 -16.15 -26.15
C LEU A 618 -12.81 -15.13 -25.39
N ILE A 619 -12.90 -15.23 -24.06
CA ILE A 619 -13.60 -14.25 -23.20
C ILE A 619 -12.94 -12.88 -23.35
N GLY A 620 -11.62 -12.78 -23.22
CA GLY A 620 -10.86 -11.53 -23.40
C GLY A 620 -11.06 -10.92 -24.78
N ALA A 621 -11.04 -11.74 -25.84
CA ALA A 621 -11.33 -11.32 -27.21
C ALA A 621 -12.76 -10.78 -27.37
N GLY A 622 -13.75 -11.46 -26.79
CA GLY A 622 -15.15 -11.03 -26.78
C GLY A 622 -15.35 -9.71 -26.04
N LEU A 623 -14.74 -9.56 -24.86
CA LEU A 623 -14.76 -8.34 -24.06
C LEU A 623 -14.09 -7.16 -24.80
N GLN A 624 -12.97 -7.38 -25.49
CA GLN A 624 -12.31 -6.36 -26.29
C GLN A 624 -13.19 -5.89 -27.48
N ARG A 625 -13.91 -6.81 -28.13
CA ARG A 625 -14.90 -6.46 -29.18
C ARG A 625 -16.10 -5.70 -28.60
N LEU A 626 -16.59 -6.10 -27.42
CA LEU A 626 -17.67 -5.39 -26.72
C LEU A 626 -17.23 -3.98 -26.27
N ALA A 627 -15.99 -3.81 -25.82
CA ALA A 627 -15.41 -2.51 -25.46
C ALA A 627 -15.42 -1.55 -26.66
N ARG A 628 -15.00 -2.04 -27.83
CA ARG A 628 -15.00 -1.29 -29.10
C ARG A 628 -16.43 -0.95 -29.56
N ARG A 629 -17.39 -1.88 -29.48
CA ARG A 629 -18.77 -1.69 -29.95
C ARG A 629 -19.67 -0.86 -29.03
N LEU A 630 -19.56 -1.04 -27.71
CA LEU A 630 -20.49 -0.45 -26.73
C LEU A 630 -19.92 0.77 -25.99
N ALA A 631 -18.63 1.09 -26.21
CA ALA A 631 -17.88 2.15 -25.51
C ALA A 631 -18.00 2.10 -23.96
N GLY A 632 -18.31 0.91 -23.41
CA GLY A 632 -18.52 0.70 -21.98
C GLY A 632 -17.20 0.78 -21.20
N ARG A 633 -17.23 1.41 -20.03
CA ARG A 633 -16.03 1.68 -19.21
C ARG A 633 -15.36 0.42 -18.65
N ILE A 634 -16.08 -0.69 -18.62
CA ILE A 634 -15.65 -1.92 -17.96
C ILE A 634 -15.06 -2.95 -18.92
N PHE A 635 -15.60 -3.08 -20.13
CA PHE A 635 -15.22 -4.16 -21.05
C PHE A 635 -13.73 -4.14 -21.41
N GLY A 636 -13.13 -2.96 -21.55
CA GLY A 636 -11.68 -2.80 -21.76
C GLY A 636 -10.85 -3.30 -20.57
N PRO A 637 -11.02 -2.72 -19.36
CA PRO A 637 -10.36 -3.23 -18.14
C PRO A 637 -10.62 -4.72 -17.85
N ALA A 638 -11.80 -5.25 -18.18
CA ALA A 638 -12.09 -6.66 -18.03
C ALA A 638 -11.34 -7.55 -19.05
N ALA A 639 -11.15 -7.07 -20.30
CA ALA A 639 -10.26 -7.70 -21.26
C ALA A 639 -8.80 -7.67 -20.79
N ASP A 640 -8.34 -6.60 -20.13
CA ASP A 640 -7.02 -6.51 -19.51
C ASP A 640 -6.85 -7.51 -18.34
N ILE A 641 -7.88 -7.70 -17.51
CA ILE A 641 -7.88 -8.71 -16.44
C ILE A 641 -7.83 -10.13 -17.04
N ALA A 642 -8.62 -10.41 -18.08
CA ALA A 642 -8.54 -11.67 -18.82
C ALA A 642 -7.16 -11.88 -19.44
N ALA A 643 -6.52 -10.82 -19.95
CA ALA A 643 -5.16 -10.86 -20.49
C ALA A 643 -4.11 -11.18 -19.40
N ALA A 644 -4.28 -10.68 -18.17
CA ALA A 644 -3.43 -11.02 -17.04
C ALA A 644 -3.65 -12.47 -16.57
N ALA A 645 -4.90 -12.91 -16.44
CA ALA A 645 -5.25 -14.28 -16.07
C ALA A 645 -4.73 -15.29 -17.10
N LEU A 646 -4.82 -14.98 -18.40
CA LEU A 646 -4.25 -15.76 -19.49
C LEU A 646 -2.74 -15.94 -19.35
N ILE A 647 -2.00 -14.85 -19.06
CA ILE A 647 -0.56 -14.91 -18.82
C ILE A 647 -0.24 -15.79 -17.60
N VAL A 648 -0.96 -15.61 -16.48
CA VAL A 648 -0.74 -16.39 -15.26
C VAL A 648 -0.98 -17.89 -15.50
N LEU A 649 -2.10 -18.26 -16.12
CA LEU A 649 -2.41 -19.67 -16.39
C LEU A 649 -1.47 -20.30 -17.44
N SER A 650 -1.03 -19.52 -18.42
CA SER A 650 -0.03 -20.00 -19.40
C SER A 650 1.34 -20.19 -18.77
N LEU A 651 1.83 -19.22 -17.99
CA LEU A 651 3.19 -19.23 -17.43
C LEU A 651 3.30 -20.05 -16.13
N ALA A 652 2.48 -19.76 -15.13
CA ALA A 652 2.54 -20.45 -13.84
C ALA A 652 1.86 -21.82 -13.91
N GLY A 653 0.75 -21.94 -14.65
CA GLY A 653 0.05 -23.20 -14.89
C GLY A 653 0.81 -24.09 -15.88
N LEU A 654 0.62 -23.88 -17.18
CA LEU A 654 1.14 -24.79 -18.21
C LEU A 654 2.68 -24.83 -18.29
N CYS A 655 3.38 -23.70 -18.16
CA CYS A 655 4.85 -23.69 -18.27
C CYS A 655 5.57 -24.04 -16.95
N GLY A 656 4.88 -23.94 -15.81
CA GLY A 656 5.41 -24.18 -14.47
C GLY A 656 4.87 -25.46 -13.86
N LEU A 657 3.72 -25.36 -13.19
CA LEU A 657 3.10 -26.44 -12.40
C LEU A 657 2.83 -27.70 -13.21
N LEU A 658 2.19 -27.57 -14.38
CA LEU A 658 1.76 -28.71 -15.20
C LEU A 658 2.75 -29.03 -16.33
N ASN A 659 4.01 -28.64 -16.16
CA ASN A 659 5.08 -28.89 -17.13
C ASN A 659 5.74 -30.24 -16.84
N PRO A 660 5.67 -31.24 -17.75
CA PRO A 660 6.20 -32.58 -17.50
C PRO A 660 7.72 -32.64 -17.22
N LEU A 661 8.48 -31.59 -17.50
CA LEU A 661 9.89 -31.47 -17.12
C LEU A 661 10.10 -31.33 -15.60
N PHE A 662 9.14 -30.69 -14.90
CA PHE A 662 9.21 -30.38 -13.46
C PHE A 662 8.27 -31.26 -12.63
N ASP A 663 7.08 -31.54 -13.17
CA ASP A 663 6.05 -32.40 -12.58
C ASP A 663 6.43 -33.90 -12.65
N GLY A 664 7.20 -34.30 -13.67
CA GLY A 664 7.72 -35.67 -13.79
C GLY A 664 6.70 -36.69 -14.31
N THR A 665 5.45 -36.29 -14.58
CA THR A 665 4.49 -37.14 -15.28
C THR A 665 5.05 -37.61 -16.62
N GLN A 666 4.86 -38.89 -16.94
CA GLN A 666 5.46 -39.47 -18.15
C GLN A 666 4.78 -38.95 -19.42
N VAL A 667 5.55 -38.71 -20.48
CA VAL A 667 5.02 -38.36 -21.80
C VAL A 667 5.06 -39.61 -22.69
N LEU A 668 3.94 -40.31 -22.73
CA LEU A 668 3.74 -41.50 -23.57
C LEU A 668 3.49 -41.10 -25.04
N GLY A 669 3.95 -41.95 -25.97
CA GLY A 669 3.84 -41.73 -27.41
C GLY A 669 5.15 -41.29 -28.08
N PRO A 670 5.17 -41.13 -29.41
CA PRO A 670 6.33 -40.65 -30.16
C PRO A 670 6.65 -39.18 -29.81
N PRO A 671 7.88 -38.67 -30.04
CA PRO A 671 8.30 -37.36 -29.52
C PRO A 671 7.44 -36.16 -29.93
N VAL A 672 6.79 -36.20 -31.09
CA VAL A 672 5.95 -35.10 -31.60
C VAL A 672 4.46 -35.32 -31.34
N PHE A 673 3.92 -36.51 -31.63
CA PHE A 673 2.48 -36.80 -31.54
C PHE A 673 2.09 -37.35 -30.16
N ASN A 674 2.16 -36.49 -29.15
CA ASN A 674 1.78 -36.79 -27.77
C ASN A 674 1.15 -35.53 -27.10
N ARG A 675 0.88 -35.56 -25.80
CA ARG A 675 0.27 -34.43 -25.07
C ARG A 675 1.05 -33.10 -25.15
N LEU A 676 2.36 -33.12 -25.44
CA LEU A 676 3.15 -31.91 -25.69
C LEU A 676 2.66 -31.12 -26.92
N MET A 677 2.01 -31.79 -27.88
CA MET A 677 1.39 -31.13 -29.02
C MET A 677 0.26 -30.17 -28.61
N LEU A 678 -0.37 -30.36 -27.43
CA LEU A 678 -1.38 -29.44 -26.91
C LEU A 678 -0.80 -28.08 -26.53
N TYR A 679 0.48 -27.97 -26.12
CA TYR A 679 1.15 -26.67 -25.96
C TYR A 679 1.20 -25.92 -27.30
N VAL A 680 1.58 -26.63 -28.37
CA VAL A 680 1.71 -26.05 -29.71
C VAL A 680 0.32 -25.68 -30.27
N LEU A 681 -0.69 -26.54 -30.12
CA LEU A 681 -2.06 -26.28 -30.57
C LEU A 681 -2.73 -25.13 -29.80
N ALA A 682 -2.61 -25.10 -28.48
CA ALA A 682 -3.08 -23.98 -27.67
C ALA A 682 -2.37 -22.69 -28.08
N GLY A 683 -1.03 -22.71 -28.16
CA GLY A 683 -0.23 -21.58 -28.60
C GLY A 683 -0.61 -21.08 -29.99
N LEU A 684 -0.86 -21.97 -30.96
CA LEU A 684 -1.37 -21.62 -32.28
C LEU A 684 -2.76 -20.99 -32.23
N SER A 685 -3.70 -21.53 -31.44
CA SER A 685 -5.05 -20.96 -31.31
C SER A 685 -5.04 -19.54 -30.72
N LEU A 686 -4.22 -19.30 -29.68
CA LEU A 686 -4.02 -17.97 -29.10
C LEU A 686 -3.31 -17.04 -30.10
N GLY A 687 -2.33 -17.57 -30.83
CA GLY A 687 -1.58 -16.82 -31.86
C GLY A 687 -2.46 -16.36 -33.01
N VAL A 688 -3.35 -17.23 -33.50
CA VAL A 688 -4.37 -16.90 -34.52
C VAL A 688 -5.37 -15.89 -33.97
N LEU A 689 -5.88 -16.09 -32.74
CA LEU A 689 -6.83 -15.16 -32.13
C LEU A 689 -6.22 -13.77 -31.92
N GLY A 690 -4.98 -13.70 -31.44
CA GLY A 690 -4.22 -12.45 -31.31
C GLY A 690 -3.94 -11.78 -32.65
N PHE A 691 -3.54 -12.57 -33.67
CA PHE A 691 -3.33 -12.06 -35.03
C PHE A 691 -4.61 -11.47 -35.63
N VAL A 692 -5.76 -12.14 -35.49
CA VAL A 692 -7.06 -11.62 -35.97
C VAL A 692 -7.45 -10.33 -35.22
N LEU A 693 -7.27 -10.27 -33.90
CA LEU A 693 -7.61 -9.09 -33.09
C LEU A 693 -6.75 -7.85 -33.34
N ASP A 694 -5.48 -8.04 -33.73
CA ASP A 694 -4.52 -6.96 -34.00
C ASP A 694 -4.38 -6.63 -35.51
N ARG A 695 -4.87 -7.49 -36.41
CA ARG A 695 -4.88 -7.27 -37.87
C ARG A 695 -6.00 -6.32 -38.30
N ASP A 696 -7.22 -6.56 -37.82
CA ASP A 696 -8.41 -5.84 -38.28
C ASP A 696 -8.73 -4.60 -37.42
N GLU A 697 -8.18 -4.52 -36.20
CA GLU A 697 -8.54 -3.51 -35.21
C GLU A 697 -7.30 -2.99 -34.46
N ALA A 698 -7.31 -1.71 -34.03
CA ALA A 698 -6.12 -1.07 -33.43
C ALA A 698 -5.60 -1.80 -32.17
N ARG A 699 -4.31 -2.18 -32.19
CA ARG A 699 -3.59 -3.02 -31.20
C ARG A 699 -4.15 -3.01 -29.78
N SER A 700 -4.48 -4.19 -29.27
CA SER A 700 -5.06 -4.35 -27.93
C SER A 700 -4.12 -5.08 -26.97
N ARG A 701 -4.23 -4.79 -25.67
CA ARG A 701 -3.45 -5.48 -24.62
C ARG A 701 -3.73 -6.98 -24.58
N ILE A 702 -4.98 -7.39 -24.77
CA ILE A 702 -5.34 -8.81 -24.89
C ILE A 702 -4.74 -9.44 -26.16
N GLY A 703 -4.72 -8.74 -27.30
CA GLY A 703 -4.03 -9.19 -28.52
C GLY A 703 -2.53 -9.40 -28.29
N GLU A 704 -1.88 -8.42 -27.65
CA GLU A 704 -0.49 -8.53 -27.21
C GLU A 704 -0.29 -9.76 -26.29
N SER A 705 -1.08 -9.93 -25.22
CA SER A 705 -0.97 -11.10 -24.32
C SER A 705 -1.25 -12.44 -25.01
N LEU A 706 -2.21 -12.51 -25.93
CA LEU A 706 -2.49 -13.69 -26.74
C LEU A 706 -1.27 -14.09 -27.57
N THR A 707 -0.63 -13.13 -28.24
CA THR A 707 0.62 -13.39 -28.97
C THR A 707 1.81 -13.72 -28.05
N ALA A 708 1.80 -13.27 -26.79
CA ALA A 708 2.85 -13.57 -25.81
C ALA A 708 2.76 -15.04 -25.37
N CYS A 709 1.58 -15.46 -24.92
CA CYS A 709 1.32 -16.85 -24.54
C CYS A 709 1.52 -17.79 -25.73
N ALA A 710 1.12 -17.40 -26.94
CA ALA A 710 1.41 -18.14 -28.16
C ALA A 710 2.92 -18.40 -28.35
N ALA A 711 3.74 -17.35 -28.31
CA ALA A 711 5.17 -17.46 -28.51
C ALA A 711 5.84 -18.33 -27.42
N VAL A 712 5.41 -18.22 -26.16
CA VAL A 712 5.95 -19.02 -25.06
C VAL A 712 5.55 -20.48 -25.18
N LEU A 713 4.26 -20.80 -25.35
CA LEU A 713 3.77 -22.17 -25.41
C LEU A 713 4.34 -22.93 -26.62
N ILE A 714 4.46 -22.28 -27.78
CA ILE A 714 5.10 -22.88 -28.97
C ILE A 714 6.60 -23.13 -28.72
N SER A 715 7.32 -22.17 -28.14
CA SER A 715 8.76 -22.31 -27.88
C SER A 715 9.05 -23.39 -26.83
N LEU A 716 8.27 -23.42 -25.75
CA LEU A 716 8.38 -24.45 -24.71
C LEU A 716 8.05 -25.83 -25.27
N GLY A 717 6.94 -25.96 -26.02
CA GLY A 717 6.57 -27.21 -26.69
C GLY A 717 7.70 -27.75 -27.57
N ALA A 718 8.32 -26.90 -28.39
CA ALA A 718 9.46 -27.29 -29.23
C ALA A 718 10.69 -27.77 -28.42
N ILE A 719 11.01 -27.10 -27.30
CA ILE A 719 12.13 -27.50 -26.42
C ILE A 719 11.82 -28.82 -25.71
N LEU A 720 10.59 -29.02 -25.22
CA LEU A 720 10.16 -30.27 -24.58
C LEU A 720 10.16 -31.44 -25.57
N ILE A 721 9.79 -31.23 -26.83
CA ILE A 721 9.90 -32.24 -27.90
C ILE A 721 11.36 -32.64 -28.14
N VAL A 722 12.30 -31.68 -28.17
CA VAL A 722 13.75 -31.98 -28.27
C VAL A 722 14.23 -32.75 -27.04
N ARG A 723 13.82 -32.35 -25.83
CA ARG A 723 14.17 -33.06 -24.60
C ARG A 723 13.63 -34.50 -24.59
N HIS A 724 12.39 -34.72 -25.05
CA HIS A 724 11.81 -36.06 -25.22
C HIS A 724 12.62 -36.91 -26.20
N ALA A 725 13.09 -36.32 -27.31
CA ALA A 725 13.88 -37.03 -28.30
C ALA A 725 15.25 -37.53 -27.77
N PHE A 726 15.87 -36.83 -26.81
CA PHE A 726 17.15 -37.24 -26.20
C PHE A 726 17.01 -38.00 -24.87
N ALA A 727 15.98 -37.72 -24.06
CA ALA A 727 15.78 -38.30 -22.73
C ALA A 727 14.69 -39.39 -22.67
N GLY A 728 13.83 -39.50 -23.69
CA GLY A 728 12.70 -40.43 -23.75
C GLY A 728 11.47 -39.98 -22.94
N PRO A 729 10.53 -40.91 -22.64
CA PRO A 729 9.26 -40.62 -21.96
C PRO A 729 9.37 -39.99 -20.57
N GLN A 730 10.52 -40.14 -19.91
CA GLN A 730 10.85 -39.52 -18.63
C GLN A 730 11.82 -38.37 -18.86
N MET A 731 11.28 -37.18 -19.09
CA MET A 731 12.07 -35.99 -19.45
C MET A 731 12.75 -35.30 -18.26
N ALA A 732 12.23 -35.52 -17.05
CA ALA A 732 12.71 -34.93 -15.81
C ALA A 732 14.21 -35.22 -15.59
N PRO A 733 15.04 -34.21 -15.27
CA PRO A 733 16.47 -34.40 -15.11
C PRO A 733 16.79 -35.23 -13.86
N ARG A 734 17.31 -36.45 -14.06
CA ARG A 734 17.75 -37.34 -12.95
C ARG A 734 19.06 -36.88 -12.29
N SER A 735 19.91 -36.17 -13.01
CA SER A 735 21.14 -35.52 -12.51
C SER A 735 21.56 -34.39 -13.46
N VAL A 736 22.47 -33.52 -13.01
CA VAL A 736 23.10 -32.47 -13.85
C VAL A 736 23.83 -33.09 -15.06
N GLU A 737 24.33 -34.32 -14.89
CA GLU A 737 25.02 -35.07 -15.95
C GLU A 737 24.09 -35.62 -17.04
N THR A 738 22.76 -35.54 -16.89
CA THR A 738 21.82 -36.04 -17.91
C THR A 738 21.74 -35.21 -19.19
N VAL A 739 22.26 -33.97 -19.21
CA VAL A 739 22.26 -33.12 -20.42
C VAL A 739 23.59 -33.28 -21.15
N GLY A 740 23.64 -34.11 -22.18
CA GLY A 740 24.88 -34.39 -22.91
C GLY A 740 25.47 -33.14 -23.59
N PHE A 741 26.80 -33.10 -23.81
CA PHE A 741 27.46 -32.00 -24.52
C PHE A 741 26.81 -31.71 -25.89
N VAL A 742 26.45 -32.77 -26.63
CA VAL A 742 25.75 -32.67 -27.92
C VAL A 742 24.32 -32.13 -27.76
N GLU A 743 23.58 -32.55 -26.73
CA GLU A 743 22.25 -32.01 -26.41
C GLU A 743 22.35 -30.50 -26.08
N ALA A 744 23.33 -30.09 -25.29
CA ALA A 744 23.57 -28.68 -24.96
C ALA A 744 23.84 -27.82 -26.21
N VAL A 745 24.64 -28.33 -27.17
CA VAL A 745 24.86 -27.66 -28.46
C VAL A 745 23.57 -27.62 -29.29
N ILE A 746 22.82 -28.72 -29.39
CA ILE A 746 21.57 -28.79 -30.19
C ILE A 746 20.48 -27.87 -29.61
N VAL A 747 20.32 -27.81 -28.28
CA VAL A 747 19.40 -26.86 -27.62
C VAL A 747 19.85 -25.42 -27.87
N THR A 748 21.15 -25.13 -27.87
CA THR A 748 21.68 -23.81 -28.27
C THR A 748 21.27 -23.46 -29.70
N LEU A 749 21.44 -24.39 -30.65
CA LEU A 749 21.03 -24.19 -32.05
C LEU A 749 19.51 -24.07 -32.22
N MET A 750 18.72 -24.81 -31.44
CA MET A 750 17.25 -24.73 -31.46
C MET A 750 16.74 -23.39 -30.94
N LEU A 751 17.29 -22.86 -29.83
CA LEU A 751 16.95 -21.53 -29.32
C LEU A 751 17.30 -20.42 -30.33
N LEU A 752 18.42 -20.59 -31.04
CA LEU A 752 18.84 -19.72 -32.14
C LEU A 752 17.88 -19.81 -33.35
N ALA A 753 17.40 -21.01 -33.70
CA ALA A 753 16.39 -21.21 -34.74
C ALA A 753 15.01 -20.64 -34.36
N LEU A 754 14.56 -20.84 -33.12
CA LEU A 754 13.33 -20.23 -32.57
C LEU A 754 13.43 -18.69 -32.57
N THR A 755 14.61 -18.13 -32.27
CA THR A 755 14.86 -16.68 -32.40
C THR A 755 14.70 -16.21 -33.86
N ALA A 756 15.12 -17.01 -34.84
CA ALA A 756 14.90 -16.72 -36.26
C ALA A 756 13.42 -16.83 -36.67
N ALA A 757 12.68 -17.83 -36.18
CA ALA A 757 11.24 -17.95 -36.39
C ALA A 757 10.45 -16.79 -35.77
N ALA A 758 10.80 -16.37 -34.55
CA ALA A 758 10.22 -15.20 -33.90
C ALA A 758 10.48 -13.90 -34.68
N ARG A 759 11.62 -13.78 -35.36
CA ARG A 759 11.88 -12.67 -36.30
C ARG A 759 10.91 -12.68 -37.48
N ILE A 760 10.65 -13.85 -38.08
CA ILE A 760 9.73 -14.00 -39.22
C ILE A 760 8.30 -13.64 -38.79
N TRP A 761 7.84 -14.15 -37.65
CA TRP A 761 6.55 -13.76 -37.07
C TRP A 761 6.50 -12.25 -36.83
N HIS A 762 7.54 -11.68 -36.22
CA HIS A 762 7.61 -10.24 -35.97
C HIS A 762 7.53 -9.41 -37.26
N THR A 763 8.12 -9.85 -38.38
CA THR A 763 7.95 -9.17 -39.67
C THR A 763 6.53 -9.29 -40.25
N ALA A 764 5.78 -10.34 -39.93
CA ALA A 764 4.40 -10.53 -40.40
C ALA A 764 3.35 -9.80 -39.54
N ALA A 765 3.52 -9.81 -38.21
CA ALA A 765 2.55 -9.25 -37.26
C ALA A 765 2.91 -7.84 -36.75
N SER A 766 4.18 -7.42 -36.83
CA SER A 766 4.72 -6.12 -36.37
C SER A 766 4.49 -5.77 -34.89
N SER A 767 4.11 -6.73 -34.04
CA SER A 767 3.75 -6.48 -32.63
C SER A 767 4.97 -6.25 -31.73
N ARG A 768 4.78 -5.52 -30.62
CA ARG A 768 5.86 -5.32 -29.62
C ARG A 768 6.19 -6.63 -28.91
N VAL A 769 5.19 -7.46 -28.69
CA VAL A 769 5.33 -8.77 -28.03
C VAL A 769 6.15 -9.76 -28.84
N THR A 770 5.97 -9.82 -30.17
CA THR A 770 6.82 -10.68 -31.02
C THR A 770 8.28 -10.22 -31.03
N GLU A 771 8.52 -8.91 -30.87
CA GLU A 771 9.85 -8.38 -30.59
C GLU A 771 10.36 -8.79 -29.19
N TYR A 772 9.54 -8.72 -28.13
CA TYR A 772 9.95 -9.18 -26.81
C TYR A 772 10.23 -10.69 -26.78
N ALA A 773 9.43 -11.51 -27.48
CA ALA A 773 9.66 -12.94 -27.65
C ALA A 773 10.99 -13.20 -28.39
N MET A 774 11.26 -12.49 -29.49
CA MET A 774 12.55 -12.57 -30.20
C MET A 774 13.73 -12.18 -29.28
N ARG A 775 13.59 -11.12 -28.47
CA ARG A 775 14.61 -10.70 -27.49
C ARG A 775 14.77 -11.75 -26.37
N ALA A 776 13.69 -12.31 -25.86
CA ALA A 776 13.70 -13.30 -24.79
C ALA A 776 14.35 -14.62 -25.26
N LEU A 777 14.00 -15.10 -26.45
CA LEU A 777 14.64 -16.26 -27.07
C LEU A 777 16.13 -16.02 -27.35
N ALA A 778 16.52 -14.80 -27.78
CA ALA A 778 17.92 -14.45 -27.93
C ALA A 778 18.68 -14.44 -26.59
N VAL A 779 18.07 -13.94 -25.52
CA VAL A 779 18.65 -13.96 -24.15
C VAL A 779 18.73 -15.39 -23.62
N LEU A 780 17.71 -16.23 -23.85
CA LEU A 780 17.72 -17.64 -23.50
C LEU A 780 18.81 -18.40 -24.26
N ALA A 781 19.00 -18.15 -25.56
CA ALA A 781 20.07 -18.74 -26.34
C ALA A 781 21.46 -18.38 -25.78
N ILE A 782 21.70 -17.10 -25.46
CA ILE A 782 22.96 -16.63 -24.87
C ILE A 782 23.17 -17.20 -23.45
N GLY A 783 22.14 -17.16 -22.62
CA GLY A 783 22.17 -17.63 -21.24
C GLY A 783 22.40 -19.14 -21.17
N TRP A 784 21.69 -19.91 -22.00
CA TRP A 784 21.90 -21.35 -22.15
C TRP A 784 23.31 -21.67 -22.66
N ALA A 785 23.81 -20.99 -23.69
CA ALA A 785 25.19 -21.21 -24.17
C ALA A 785 26.23 -20.89 -23.09
N THR A 786 26.08 -19.76 -22.39
CA THR A 786 26.99 -19.36 -21.30
C THR A 786 26.94 -20.34 -20.13
N LEU A 787 25.76 -20.83 -19.75
CA LEU A 787 25.59 -21.78 -18.65
C LEU A 787 26.04 -23.19 -19.05
N ALA A 788 25.46 -23.74 -20.11
CA ALA A 788 25.66 -25.13 -20.51
C ALA A 788 27.06 -25.37 -21.09
N LEU A 789 27.55 -24.50 -21.99
CA LEU A 789 28.89 -24.65 -22.57
C LEU A 789 29.94 -23.90 -21.74
N GLY A 790 29.66 -22.70 -21.27
CA GLY A 790 30.65 -21.91 -20.52
C GLY A 790 30.96 -22.45 -19.12
N ILE A 791 30.02 -23.14 -18.46
CA ILE A 791 30.15 -23.61 -17.07
C ILE A 791 29.93 -25.13 -16.96
N LEU A 792 28.70 -25.61 -17.18
CA LEU A 792 28.28 -26.98 -16.81
C LEU A 792 29.02 -28.07 -17.58
N ARG A 793 29.26 -27.86 -18.88
CA ARG A 793 30.00 -28.77 -19.78
C ARG A 793 31.31 -28.16 -20.25
N ASN A 794 31.94 -27.38 -19.36
CA ASN A 794 33.27 -26.83 -19.59
C ASN A 794 34.32 -27.91 -19.29
N PRO A 795 35.20 -28.27 -20.23
CA PRO A 795 36.23 -29.29 -20.03
C PRO A 795 37.13 -29.10 -18.80
N MET A 796 37.35 -27.86 -18.37
CA MET A 796 38.12 -27.55 -17.16
C MET A 796 37.34 -27.86 -15.86
N ILE A 797 36.00 -27.86 -15.93
CA ILE A 797 35.09 -28.00 -14.78
C ILE A 797 34.52 -29.42 -14.70
N ASP A 798 34.05 -29.97 -15.83
CA ASP A 798 33.49 -31.32 -15.90
C ASP A 798 34.57 -32.42 -16.04
N GLN A 799 35.84 -32.02 -16.14
CA GLN A 799 37.03 -32.89 -16.27
C GLN A 799 36.96 -33.90 -17.42
N SER A 800 36.03 -33.74 -18.36
CA SER A 800 35.99 -34.62 -19.51
C SER A 800 37.25 -34.38 -20.35
N GLY A 801 38.00 -35.44 -20.66
CA GLY A 801 39.33 -35.30 -21.27
C GLY A 801 39.29 -34.58 -22.62
N VAL A 802 40.23 -33.66 -22.87
CA VAL A 802 40.39 -33.02 -24.17
C VAL A 802 41.51 -33.73 -24.94
N SER A 803 41.12 -34.69 -25.77
CA SER A 803 42.05 -35.39 -26.67
C SER A 803 42.37 -34.54 -27.91
N GLY A 804 43.63 -34.62 -28.35
CA GLY A 804 44.14 -33.96 -29.56
C GLY A 804 45.23 -32.92 -29.27
N PRO A 805 45.82 -32.32 -30.33
CA PRO A 805 46.76 -31.21 -30.21
C PRO A 805 46.11 -29.96 -29.59
N ILE A 806 46.95 -29.01 -29.17
CA ILE A 806 46.49 -27.77 -28.50
C ILE A 806 45.34 -27.10 -29.26
N ILE A 807 45.43 -26.95 -30.58
CA ILE A 807 44.46 -26.20 -31.38
C ILE A 807 43.31 -27.06 -31.95
N PHE A 808 43.56 -28.32 -32.32
CA PHE A 808 42.61 -29.17 -33.05
C PHE A 808 41.97 -30.24 -32.15
N ASN A 809 41.03 -29.82 -31.32
CA ASN A 809 40.32 -30.70 -30.37
C ASN A 809 38.84 -30.31 -30.21
N ARG A 810 38.12 -31.02 -29.33
CA ARG A 810 36.68 -30.80 -29.10
C ARG A 810 36.30 -29.41 -28.55
N ILE A 811 37.24 -28.66 -27.98
CA ILE A 811 37.02 -27.25 -27.60
C ILE A 811 36.72 -26.44 -28.87
N LEU A 812 37.51 -26.63 -29.93
CA LEU A 812 37.30 -25.93 -31.20
C LEU A 812 35.95 -26.30 -31.82
N TRP A 813 35.54 -27.57 -31.78
CA TRP A 813 34.28 -28.00 -32.41
C TRP A 813 33.03 -27.52 -31.65
N GLY A 814 32.97 -27.62 -30.32
CA GLY A 814 31.80 -27.16 -29.57
C GLY A 814 31.73 -25.64 -29.44
N TYR A 815 32.80 -25.02 -28.92
CA TYR A 815 32.84 -23.58 -28.67
C TYR A 815 32.97 -22.80 -29.96
N GLY A 816 33.74 -23.29 -30.93
CA GLY A 816 33.86 -22.68 -32.25
C GLY A 816 32.56 -22.76 -33.05
N ALA A 817 31.87 -23.91 -33.12
CA ALA A 817 30.60 -23.99 -33.85
C ALA A 817 29.50 -23.12 -33.21
N ALA A 818 29.39 -23.09 -31.88
CA ALA A 818 28.48 -22.18 -31.19
C ALA A 818 28.84 -20.70 -31.46
N THR A 819 30.13 -20.34 -31.36
CA THR A 819 30.65 -19.00 -31.67
C THR A 819 30.33 -18.57 -33.11
N LEU A 820 30.49 -19.49 -34.08
CA LEU A 820 30.14 -19.26 -35.48
C LEU A 820 28.64 -19.13 -35.70
N ALA A 821 27.80 -19.92 -35.01
CA ALA A 821 26.34 -19.79 -35.09
C ALA A 821 25.86 -18.43 -34.53
N PHE A 822 26.42 -17.98 -33.41
CA PHE A 822 26.18 -16.64 -32.88
C PHE A 822 26.67 -15.55 -33.84
N ALA A 823 27.86 -15.69 -34.45
CA ALA A 823 28.38 -14.75 -35.44
C ALA A 823 27.52 -14.70 -36.73
N GLY A 824 27.01 -15.84 -37.19
CA GLY A 824 26.13 -15.96 -38.35
C GLY A 824 24.76 -15.31 -38.12
N LEU A 825 24.13 -15.56 -36.97
CA LEU A 825 22.87 -14.90 -36.61
C LEU A 825 23.05 -13.42 -36.26
N ALA A 826 24.22 -13.03 -35.73
CA ALA A 826 24.60 -11.63 -35.65
C ALA A 826 24.58 -10.99 -37.05
N PHE A 827 25.33 -11.55 -38.00
CA PHE A 827 25.36 -11.07 -39.38
C PHE A 827 23.96 -11.02 -40.04
N TRP A 828 23.14 -12.06 -39.90
CA TRP A 828 21.80 -12.12 -40.51
C TRP A 828 20.81 -11.13 -39.87
N THR A 829 20.93 -10.88 -38.56
CA THR A 829 20.08 -9.89 -37.87
C THR A 829 20.60 -8.45 -37.99
N ARG A 830 21.79 -8.20 -38.57
CA ARG A 830 22.43 -6.87 -38.60
C ARG A 830 21.59 -5.75 -39.24
N SER A 831 20.74 -6.07 -40.21
CA SER A 831 19.96 -5.08 -40.97
C SER A 831 18.61 -4.75 -40.33
N ALA A 832 17.95 -5.74 -39.70
CA ALA A 832 16.63 -5.55 -39.08
C ALA A 832 16.69 -5.32 -37.57
N ARG A 833 17.66 -5.97 -36.90
CA ARG A 833 17.82 -6.33 -35.48
C ARG A 833 18.54 -5.44 -34.44
N PRO A 834 18.61 -4.08 -34.44
CA PRO A 834 19.69 -3.28 -33.82
C PRO A 834 20.00 -3.32 -32.29
N ALA A 835 19.67 -4.42 -31.59
CA ALA A 835 20.27 -4.81 -30.31
C ALA A 835 20.73 -6.29 -30.26
N ILE A 836 20.07 -7.19 -31.00
CA ILE A 836 20.25 -8.66 -30.89
C ILE A 836 21.58 -9.16 -31.49
N SER A 837 21.95 -8.78 -32.72
CA SER A 837 23.32 -9.00 -33.24
C SER A 837 24.43 -8.42 -32.34
N GLN A 838 24.22 -7.35 -31.57
CA GLN A 838 25.25 -6.88 -30.61
C GLN A 838 25.44 -7.88 -29.49
N ALA A 839 24.34 -8.41 -28.95
CA ALA A 839 24.40 -9.45 -27.94
C ALA A 839 25.09 -10.71 -28.51
N PHE A 840 24.64 -11.22 -29.66
CA PHE A 840 25.25 -12.38 -30.32
C PHE A 840 26.72 -12.17 -30.71
N ALA A 841 27.10 -11.00 -31.22
CA ALA A 841 28.50 -10.69 -31.53
C ALA A 841 29.38 -10.63 -30.26
N LYS A 842 28.87 -10.08 -29.15
CA LYS A 842 29.57 -10.09 -27.86
C LYS A 842 29.71 -11.52 -27.30
N THR A 843 28.66 -12.34 -27.40
CA THR A 843 28.71 -13.76 -27.01
C THR A 843 29.73 -14.53 -27.85
N ALA A 844 29.82 -14.24 -29.15
CA ALA A 844 30.85 -14.81 -30.02
C ALA A 844 32.28 -14.37 -29.61
N ILE A 845 32.50 -13.08 -29.29
CA ILE A 845 33.80 -12.59 -28.79
C ILE A 845 34.15 -13.23 -27.44
N GLY A 846 33.20 -13.34 -26.51
CA GLY A 846 33.39 -14.00 -25.23
C GLY A 846 33.70 -15.49 -25.38
N GLY A 847 33.01 -16.18 -26.29
CA GLY A 847 33.31 -17.56 -26.68
C GLY A 847 34.71 -17.73 -27.27
N ALA A 848 35.18 -16.77 -28.08
CA ALA A 848 36.54 -16.77 -28.61
C ALA A 848 37.61 -16.52 -27.53
N VAL A 849 37.37 -15.62 -26.58
CA VAL A 849 38.29 -15.39 -25.43
C VAL A 849 38.31 -16.59 -24.50
N LEU A 850 37.16 -17.20 -24.21
CA LEU A 850 37.08 -18.43 -23.41
C LEU A 850 37.82 -19.58 -24.11
N CYS A 851 37.65 -19.71 -25.44
CA CYS A 851 38.41 -20.65 -26.24
C CYS A 851 39.92 -20.39 -26.10
N ALA A 852 40.39 -19.15 -26.30
CA ALA A 852 41.81 -18.78 -26.14
C ALA A 852 42.36 -19.05 -24.73
N PHE A 853 41.57 -18.80 -23.68
CA PHE A 853 41.94 -19.13 -22.30
C PHE A 853 42.08 -20.64 -22.08
N LEU A 854 41.09 -21.44 -22.53
CA LEU A 854 41.16 -22.91 -22.42
C LEU A 854 42.33 -23.49 -23.21
N LEU A 855 42.68 -22.89 -24.36
CA LEU A 855 43.87 -23.24 -25.14
C LEU A 855 45.18 -22.92 -24.41
N LEU A 856 45.29 -21.74 -23.77
CA LEU A 856 46.45 -21.37 -22.94
C LEU A 856 46.57 -22.26 -21.69
N ARG A 857 45.45 -22.56 -21.03
CA ARG A 857 45.39 -23.44 -19.86
C ARG A 857 45.82 -24.86 -20.23
N HIS A 858 45.38 -25.38 -21.37
CA HIS A 858 45.84 -26.65 -21.92
C HIS A 858 47.35 -26.62 -22.29
N GLY A 859 47.92 -25.46 -22.63
CA GLY A 859 49.36 -25.27 -22.82
C GLY A 859 50.19 -25.37 -21.54
N PHE A 860 49.72 -24.83 -20.41
CA PHE A 860 50.39 -24.94 -19.11
C PHE A 860 50.10 -26.25 -18.36
N HIS A 861 48.93 -26.87 -18.55
CA HIS A 861 48.43 -27.99 -17.71
C HIS A 861 47.99 -29.25 -18.50
N GLY A 862 48.09 -29.29 -19.82
CA GLY A 862 47.85 -30.50 -20.63
C GLY A 862 46.38 -30.92 -20.85
N PRO A 863 46.12 -32.17 -21.29
CA PRO A 863 44.80 -32.66 -21.75
C PRO A 863 43.63 -32.60 -20.75
N LEU A 864 43.93 -32.47 -19.46
CA LEU A 864 42.94 -32.34 -18.39
C LEU A 864 42.73 -30.88 -17.92
N LEU A 865 43.55 -29.94 -18.42
CA LEU A 865 43.50 -28.49 -18.09
C LEU A 865 43.68 -28.14 -16.59
N VAL A 866 44.00 -29.14 -15.76
CA VAL A 866 44.13 -29.08 -14.30
C VAL A 866 45.41 -29.83 -13.90
N SER A 867 46.17 -29.27 -12.95
CA SER A 867 47.33 -29.91 -12.32
C SER A 867 47.40 -29.55 -10.84
N GLU A 868 48.24 -30.26 -10.08
CA GLU A 868 48.44 -30.03 -8.64
C GLU A 868 49.29 -28.79 -8.31
N VAL A 869 50.07 -28.26 -9.26
CA VAL A 869 50.86 -27.04 -9.06
C VAL A 869 49.91 -25.81 -9.02
N PRO A 870 49.95 -24.99 -7.95
CA PRO A 870 49.11 -23.79 -7.84
C PRO A 870 49.52 -22.70 -8.83
N VAL A 871 48.60 -21.78 -9.12
CA VAL A 871 48.84 -20.67 -10.05
C VAL A 871 49.99 -19.80 -9.56
N THR A 872 51.10 -19.81 -10.29
CA THR A 872 52.31 -19.09 -9.90
C THR A 872 52.16 -17.58 -10.10
N LEU A 873 52.96 -16.76 -9.41
CA LEU A 873 52.95 -15.30 -9.57
C LEU A 873 53.28 -14.85 -11.02
N ALA A 874 54.08 -15.64 -11.74
CA ALA A 874 54.34 -15.42 -13.16
C ALA A 874 53.14 -15.77 -14.05
N GLU A 875 52.46 -16.90 -13.79
CA GLU A 875 51.24 -17.30 -14.49
C GLU A 875 50.10 -16.29 -14.26
N ALA A 876 49.93 -15.83 -13.02
CA ALA A 876 49.02 -14.74 -12.65
C ALA A 876 49.34 -13.43 -13.40
N GLY A 877 50.63 -13.07 -13.50
CA GLY A 877 51.11 -11.92 -14.29
C GLY A 877 50.82 -12.04 -15.79
N TRP A 878 50.89 -13.25 -16.36
CA TRP A 878 50.49 -13.53 -17.74
C TRP A 878 48.97 -13.41 -17.96
N TYR A 879 48.14 -13.95 -17.07
CA TYR A 879 46.69 -13.79 -17.14
C TYR A 879 46.25 -12.33 -16.98
N ALA A 880 46.87 -11.57 -16.06
CA ALA A 880 46.63 -10.14 -15.91
C ALA A 880 47.02 -9.36 -17.17
N SER A 881 48.19 -9.66 -17.74
CA SER A 881 48.66 -9.08 -19.00
C SER A 881 47.75 -9.39 -20.18
N LEU A 882 47.29 -10.65 -20.32
CA LEU A 882 46.30 -11.04 -21.33
C LEU A 882 45.00 -10.23 -21.18
N GLY A 883 44.55 -9.98 -19.95
CA GLY A 883 43.40 -9.12 -19.66
C GLY A 883 43.58 -7.67 -20.10
N PHE A 884 44.74 -7.07 -19.86
CA PHE A 884 45.08 -5.73 -20.37
C PHE A 884 45.23 -5.71 -21.90
N ILE A 885 45.87 -6.71 -22.50
CA ILE A 885 46.04 -6.83 -23.96
C ILE A 885 44.69 -7.00 -24.67
N ALA A 886 43.82 -7.89 -24.18
CA ALA A 886 42.48 -8.07 -24.74
C ALA A 886 41.64 -6.78 -24.61
N THR A 887 41.77 -6.08 -23.48
CA THR A 887 41.15 -4.77 -23.26
C THR A 887 41.65 -3.71 -24.26
N ILE A 888 42.96 -3.62 -24.46
CA ILE A 888 43.58 -2.71 -25.45
C ILE A 888 43.17 -3.09 -26.88
N ALA A 889 43.21 -4.37 -27.24
CA ALA A 889 42.79 -4.86 -28.56
C ALA A 889 41.32 -4.54 -28.86
N VAL A 890 40.43 -4.69 -27.87
CA VAL A 890 39.01 -4.31 -27.98
C VAL A 890 38.84 -2.78 -28.12
N MET A 891 39.66 -1.98 -27.45
CA MET A 891 39.65 -0.52 -27.62
C MET A 891 40.22 -0.06 -28.97
N ILE A 892 41.32 -0.66 -29.45
CA ILE A 892 41.95 -0.38 -30.75
C ILE A 892 41.04 -0.83 -31.89
N ALA A 893 40.43 -2.02 -31.79
CA ALA A 893 39.49 -2.52 -32.78
C ALA A 893 38.38 -1.49 -33.05
N GLY A 894 37.96 -0.72 -32.02
CA GLY A 894 37.45 0.67 -32.07
C GLY A 894 36.18 0.95 -32.87
N SER A 895 35.75 -0.04 -33.64
CA SER A 895 34.91 0.06 -34.82
C SER A 895 34.39 -1.33 -35.20
N VAL A 896 34.22 -2.22 -34.19
CA VAL A 896 33.36 -3.40 -34.34
C VAL A 896 31.93 -2.87 -34.55
N ARG A 897 31.61 -2.60 -35.83
CA ARG A 897 30.37 -1.99 -36.31
C ARG A 897 29.27 -3.03 -36.21
N VAL A 898 28.62 -3.09 -35.06
CA VAL A 898 27.45 -3.93 -34.92
C VAL A 898 26.22 -3.04 -34.96
N PHE A 899 25.49 -3.17 -36.08
CA PHE A 899 24.35 -2.35 -36.54
C PHE A 899 24.66 -1.03 -37.24
N GLY A 900 25.82 -0.92 -37.90
CA GLY A 900 26.25 0.36 -38.49
C GLY A 900 26.54 1.44 -37.43
N ARG A 901 26.33 1.13 -36.15
CA ARG A 901 26.76 1.91 -34.99
C ARG A 901 27.95 1.18 -34.34
N PRO A 902 29.01 1.88 -33.96
CA PRO A 902 30.12 1.25 -33.26
C PRO A 902 29.66 0.76 -31.89
N ILE A 903 29.93 -0.51 -31.54
CA ILE A 903 29.99 -0.85 -30.11
C ILE A 903 31.27 -0.22 -29.59
N VAL A 904 31.17 0.98 -29.04
CA VAL A 904 32.23 1.50 -28.19
C VAL A 904 32.16 0.71 -26.89
N VAL A 905 33.04 -0.27 -26.72
CA VAL A 905 33.28 -0.86 -25.40
C VAL A 905 33.78 0.28 -24.52
N ARG A 906 33.00 0.64 -23.49
CA ARG A 906 33.34 1.76 -22.61
C ARG A 906 34.67 1.45 -21.96
N ALA A 907 35.68 2.26 -22.28
CA ALA A 907 37.03 2.13 -21.74
C ALA A 907 37.02 2.05 -20.20
N GLU A 908 36.04 2.69 -19.55
CA GLU A 908 35.82 2.69 -18.10
C GLU A 908 35.54 1.29 -17.54
N SER A 909 34.62 0.54 -18.16
CA SER A 909 34.28 -0.82 -17.73
C SER A 909 35.37 -1.83 -18.06
N ALA A 910 36.06 -1.66 -19.18
CA ALA A 910 37.18 -2.51 -19.55
C ALA A 910 38.37 -2.28 -18.61
N ALA A 911 38.69 -1.01 -18.32
CA ALA A 911 39.70 -0.61 -17.33
C ALA A 911 39.43 -1.23 -15.96
N LEU A 912 38.20 -1.12 -15.47
CA LEU A 912 37.81 -1.68 -14.18
C LEU A 912 37.97 -3.21 -14.16
N GLY A 913 37.50 -3.91 -15.19
CA GLY A 913 37.61 -5.37 -15.29
C GLY A 913 39.05 -5.86 -15.28
N SER A 914 39.91 -5.31 -16.13
CA SER A 914 41.34 -5.69 -16.18
C SER A 914 42.09 -5.33 -14.89
N SER A 915 41.80 -4.18 -14.28
CA SER A 915 42.44 -3.75 -13.05
C SER A 915 42.02 -4.56 -11.82
N ILE A 916 40.76 -5.00 -11.74
CA ILE A 916 40.30 -5.93 -10.69
C ILE A 916 40.91 -7.31 -10.89
N ALA A 917 40.95 -7.82 -12.13
CA ALA A 917 41.57 -9.11 -12.43
C ALA A 917 43.05 -9.13 -12.03
N PHE A 918 43.80 -8.06 -12.34
CA PHE A 918 45.17 -7.89 -11.88
C PHE A 918 45.29 -7.90 -10.35
N GLY A 919 44.49 -7.10 -9.64
CA GLY A 919 44.51 -7.06 -8.17
C GLY A 919 44.17 -8.40 -7.51
N LEU A 920 43.25 -9.17 -8.10
CA LEU A 920 42.87 -10.50 -7.60
C LEU A 920 43.94 -11.56 -7.88
N LEU A 921 44.42 -11.64 -9.13
CA LEU A 921 45.36 -12.68 -9.56
C LEU A 921 46.73 -12.50 -8.90
N SER A 922 47.33 -11.31 -9.02
CA SER A 922 48.66 -11.05 -8.47
C SER A 922 48.62 -10.68 -6.99
N GLY A 923 47.68 -9.81 -6.59
CA GLY A 923 47.63 -9.22 -5.25
C GLY A 923 46.99 -10.07 -4.16
N LEU A 924 46.22 -11.10 -4.52
CA LEU A 924 45.58 -12.01 -3.56
C LEU A 924 45.97 -13.47 -3.82
N LEU A 925 45.70 -13.99 -5.02
CA LEU A 925 45.79 -15.43 -5.29
C LEU A 925 47.24 -15.95 -5.40
N ALA A 926 48.15 -15.16 -5.97
CA ALA A 926 49.56 -15.52 -6.12
C ALA A 926 50.50 -14.65 -5.28
N ASN A 927 49.98 -13.97 -4.25
CA ASN A 927 50.75 -13.01 -3.45
C ASN A 927 51.76 -13.75 -2.55
N PRO A 928 53.07 -13.44 -2.60
CA PRO A 928 54.10 -14.07 -1.77
C PRO A 928 53.84 -13.97 -0.26
N LEU A 929 53.21 -12.88 0.21
CA LEU A 929 52.81 -12.68 1.61
C LEU A 929 51.66 -13.59 2.07
N LEU A 930 51.00 -14.32 1.16
CA LEU A 930 49.84 -15.17 1.43
C LEU A 930 50.03 -16.62 0.97
N THR A 931 50.95 -16.87 0.05
CA THR A 931 51.17 -18.19 -0.58
C THR A 931 52.45 -18.89 -0.13
N GLU A 932 53.24 -18.26 0.76
CA GLU A 932 54.53 -18.74 1.26
C GLU A 932 55.57 -19.03 0.15
N ALA A 933 55.27 -18.64 -1.10
CA ALA A 933 56.10 -18.87 -2.25
C ALA A 933 57.26 -17.85 -2.27
N PRO A 934 58.53 -18.29 -2.25
CA PRO A 934 59.67 -17.39 -2.22
C PRO A 934 59.76 -16.54 -3.50
N LEU A 935 60.30 -15.33 -3.36
CA LEU A 935 60.56 -14.46 -4.50
C LEU A 935 61.70 -15.04 -5.35
N ALA A 936 61.37 -15.37 -6.61
CA ALA A 936 62.28 -16.02 -7.55
C ALA A 936 62.94 -14.98 -8.46
N GLY A 937 64.20 -14.65 -8.17
CA GLY A 937 65.04 -13.73 -8.94
C GLY A 937 65.79 -12.72 -8.07
N PRO A 938 66.77 -12.00 -8.64
CA PRO A 938 67.50 -10.95 -7.93
C PRO A 938 66.60 -9.80 -7.46
N ILE A 939 67.06 -9.04 -6.45
CA ILE A 939 66.38 -7.85 -5.92
C ILE A 939 66.05 -6.90 -7.09
N ILE A 940 64.81 -6.39 -7.13
CA ILE A 940 64.19 -5.58 -8.20
C ILE A 940 63.86 -6.33 -9.53
N LEU A 941 64.43 -7.51 -9.80
CA LEU A 941 64.26 -8.24 -11.07
C LEU A 941 63.83 -9.70 -10.86
N ASP A 942 62.61 -9.91 -10.36
CA ASP A 942 62.09 -11.20 -9.93
C ASP A 942 60.66 -11.50 -10.44
N ASN A 943 60.04 -12.56 -9.91
CA ASN A 943 58.63 -12.87 -10.14
C ASN A 943 57.66 -11.79 -9.62
N ALA A 944 58.03 -10.93 -8.65
CA ALA A 944 57.21 -9.76 -8.27
C ALA A 944 57.27 -8.63 -9.31
N LEU A 945 58.35 -8.50 -10.09
CA LEU A 945 58.36 -7.64 -11.28
C LEU A 945 57.33 -8.14 -12.30
N VAL A 946 57.31 -9.43 -12.63
CA VAL A 946 56.36 -10.02 -13.59
C VAL A 946 54.92 -10.01 -13.04
N GLY A 947 54.76 -10.25 -11.74
CA GLY A 947 53.47 -10.31 -11.06
C GLY A 947 52.82 -8.94 -10.86
N TYR A 948 53.59 -7.94 -10.41
CA TYR A 948 53.06 -6.62 -10.01
C TYR A 948 53.51 -5.48 -10.93
N LEU A 949 54.81 -5.35 -11.21
CA LEU A 949 55.32 -4.18 -11.93
C LEU A 949 54.94 -4.21 -13.41
N MET A 950 55.04 -5.35 -14.09
CA MET A 950 54.68 -5.49 -15.52
C MET A 950 53.19 -5.18 -15.76
N PRO A 951 52.20 -5.77 -15.04
CA PRO A 951 50.81 -5.37 -15.20
C PRO A 951 50.54 -3.92 -14.76
N SER A 952 51.27 -3.38 -13.78
CA SER A 952 51.17 -1.96 -13.40
C SER A 952 51.67 -1.02 -14.49
N LEU A 953 52.72 -1.39 -15.23
CA LEU A 953 53.21 -0.66 -16.40
C LEU A 953 52.26 -0.81 -17.60
N LEU A 954 51.63 -1.98 -17.79
CA LEU A 954 50.54 -2.15 -18.77
C LEU A 954 49.30 -1.33 -18.41
N ALA A 955 48.97 -1.20 -17.11
CA ALA A 955 47.93 -0.30 -16.64
C ALA A 955 48.33 1.18 -16.85
N PHE A 956 49.57 1.58 -16.57
CA PHE A 956 50.05 2.95 -16.80
C PHE A 956 50.04 3.31 -18.29
N THR A 957 50.47 2.40 -19.17
CA THR A 957 50.40 2.60 -20.63
C THR A 957 48.96 2.62 -21.12
N ALA A 958 48.04 1.83 -20.57
CA ALA A 958 46.60 1.95 -20.84
C ALA A 958 46.01 3.29 -20.34
N ALA A 959 46.45 3.81 -19.19
CA ALA A 959 46.08 5.14 -18.69
C ALA A 959 46.59 6.25 -19.62
N ARG A 960 47.80 6.10 -20.17
CA ARG A 960 48.38 7.04 -21.14
C ARG A 960 47.68 6.97 -22.50
N TRP A 961 47.47 5.76 -23.02
CA TRP A 961 46.75 5.53 -24.28
C TRP A 961 45.33 6.07 -24.22
N THR A 962 44.62 5.86 -23.10
CA THR A 962 43.32 6.49 -22.90
C THR A 962 43.44 8.01 -22.84
N ARG A 963 44.42 8.60 -22.13
CA ARG A 963 44.63 10.07 -22.13
C ARG A 963 44.82 10.65 -23.55
N GLU A 964 45.54 9.96 -24.43
CA GLU A 964 45.92 10.46 -25.76
C GLU A 964 44.87 10.16 -26.84
N TYR A 965 44.21 9.00 -26.81
CA TYR A 965 43.34 8.51 -27.90
C TYR A 965 41.86 8.30 -27.53
N VAL A 966 41.47 8.40 -26.25
CA VAL A 966 40.10 8.07 -25.79
C VAL A 966 39.57 9.13 -24.82
N ALA A 967 38.46 9.80 -25.15
CA ALA A 967 37.83 10.83 -24.31
C ALA A 967 37.10 10.27 -23.06
N ALA A 968 37.78 9.45 -22.23
CA ALA A 968 37.23 8.75 -21.06
C ALA A 968 38.07 9.04 -19.79
N PRO A 969 37.82 10.15 -19.07
CA PRO A 969 38.66 10.57 -17.94
C PRO A 969 38.58 9.61 -16.74
N LEU A 970 37.47 8.88 -16.56
CA LEU A 970 37.33 7.88 -15.51
C LEU A 970 38.15 6.62 -15.81
N ALA A 971 38.17 6.14 -17.07
CA ALA A 971 38.99 5.01 -17.49
C ALA A 971 40.47 5.27 -17.21
N ARG A 972 40.94 6.46 -17.59
CA ARG A 972 42.28 6.97 -17.28
C ARG A 972 42.58 6.95 -15.78
N ARG A 973 41.63 7.36 -14.95
CA ARG A 973 41.78 7.36 -13.47
C ARG A 973 41.80 5.95 -12.89
N ILE A 974 41.01 5.02 -13.40
CA ILE A 974 40.98 3.61 -12.95
C ILE A 974 42.31 2.93 -13.28
N PHE A 975 42.75 2.99 -14.54
CA PHE A 975 44.06 2.48 -14.95
C PHE A 975 45.21 3.15 -14.18
N GLY A 976 45.12 4.47 -13.96
CA GLY A 976 46.09 5.22 -13.15
C GLY A 976 46.13 4.79 -11.69
N ALA A 977 44.97 4.53 -11.07
CA ALA A 977 44.89 4.03 -9.70
C ALA A 977 45.47 2.61 -9.59
N ALA A 978 45.19 1.73 -10.55
CA ALA A 978 45.77 0.39 -10.60
C ALA A 978 47.30 0.42 -10.70
N ALA A 979 47.86 1.32 -11.52
CA ALA A 979 49.31 1.54 -11.61
C ALA A 979 49.92 2.10 -10.31
N ILE A 980 49.25 3.07 -9.66
CA ILE A 980 49.73 3.68 -8.40
C ILE A 980 49.65 2.70 -7.23
N ILE A 981 48.59 1.89 -7.14
CA ILE A 981 48.41 0.90 -6.07
C ILE A 981 49.36 -0.28 -6.29
N GLY A 982 49.45 -0.83 -7.50
CA GLY A 982 50.38 -1.91 -7.81
C GLY A 982 51.85 -1.50 -7.62
N GLY A 983 52.20 -0.26 -7.96
CA GLY A 983 53.52 0.32 -7.68
C GLY A 983 53.79 0.55 -6.20
N LEU A 984 52.79 0.94 -5.40
CA LEU A 984 52.92 1.07 -3.95
C LEU A 984 53.05 -0.29 -3.26
N ILE A 985 52.29 -1.30 -3.69
CA ILE A 985 52.38 -2.67 -3.16
C ILE A 985 53.77 -3.23 -3.44
N TYR A 986 54.26 -3.10 -4.68
CA TYR A 986 55.63 -3.47 -5.03
C TYR A 986 56.68 -2.74 -4.16
N LEU A 987 56.54 -1.43 -3.94
CA LEU A 987 57.43 -0.66 -3.06
C LEU A 987 57.39 -1.16 -1.59
N LEU A 988 56.21 -1.47 -1.04
CA LEU A 988 56.07 -1.94 0.34
C LEU A 988 56.59 -3.38 0.51
N ILE A 989 56.40 -4.25 -0.49
CA ILE A 989 57.00 -5.59 -0.54
C ILE A 989 58.53 -5.48 -0.57
N GLU A 990 59.10 -4.60 -1.39
CA GLU A 990 60.55 -4.39 -1.42
C GLU A 990 61.09 -3.74 -0.13
N VAL A 991 60.34 -2.85 0.54
CA VAL A 991 60.70 -2.36 1.89
C VAL A 991 60.75 -3.51 2.89
N ARG A 992 59.77 -4.42 2.89
CA ARG A 992 59.77 -5.62 3.75
C ARG A 992 60.94 -6.55 3.40
N ARG A 993 61.15 -6.82 2.11
CA ARG A 993 62.25 -7.64 1.58
C ARG A 993 63.63 -7.10 2.00
N TRP A 994 63.79 -5.78 2.07
CA TRP A 994 65.03 -5.13 2.49
C TRP A 994 65.41 -5.43 3.95
N PHE A 995 64.42 -5.57 4.84
CA PHE A 995 64.67 -5.92 6.25
C PHE A 995 64.70 -7.44 6.51
N VAL A 996 64.15 -8.28 5.62
CA VAL A 996 63.84 -9.69 5.93
C VAL A 996 64.40 -10.73 4.93
N GLY A 997 64.57 -10.39 3.65
CA GLY A 997 65.11 -11.29 2.62
C GLY A 997 64.07 -11.80 1.60
N PRO A 998 64.42 -12.81 0.77
CA PRO A 998 63.55 -13.34 -0.31
C PRO A 998 62.31 -14.10 0.18
N ASP A 999 62.34 -14.57 1.43
CA ASP A 999 61.17 -15.02 2.18
C ASP A 999 60.73 -13.85 3.08
N LEU A 1000 59.45 -13.48 3.00
CA LEU A 1000 58.93 -12.24 3.59
C LEU A 1000 58.31 -12.45 4.99
N LEU A 1001 58.13 -13.70 5.42
CA LEU A 1001 57.29 -14.09 6.55
C LEU A 1001 58.05 -14.31 7.88
N VAL A 1002 59.35 -14.00 7.94
CA VAL A 1002 60.15 -14.13 9.18
C VAL A 1002 59.74 -13.07 10.23
N ASP A 1003 59.52 -13.50 11.47
CA ASP A 1003 59.07 -12.64 12.58
C ASP A 1003 60.14 -11.67 13.10
N GLY A 1004 59.75 -10.43 13.41
CA GLY A 1004 60.67 -9.42 13.98
C GLY A 1004 60.27 -7.95 13.80
N GLY A 1005 59.01 -7.59 14.03
CA GLY A 1005 58.51 -6.22 13.81
C GLY A 1005 59.12 -5.17 14.75
N SER A 1006 60.14 -4.45 14.29
CA SER A 1006 60.80 -3.40 15.10
C SER A 1006 60.01 -2.07 15.11
N ALA A 1007 60.14 -1.29 16.17
CA ALA A 1007 59.58 0.08 16.19
C ALA A 1007 60.14 0.95 15.04
N THR A 1008 61.40 0.71 14.66
CA THR A 1008 62.03 1.31 13.48
C THR A 1008 61.39 0.88 12.16
N GLU A 1009 60.90 -0.36 12.02
CA GLU A 1009 60.12 -0.81 10.86
C GLU A 1009 58.75 -0.10 10.80
N LEU A 1010 58.07 0.02 11.95
CA LEU A 1010 56.78 0.75 12.06
C LEU A 1010 56.89 2.23 11.67
N TYR A 1011 58.02 2.87 12.00
CA TYR A 1011 58.36 4.21 11.53
C TYR A 1011 58.83 4.24 10.07
N ALA A 1012 59.57 3.23 9.60
CA ALA A 1012 59.99 3.11 8.20
C ALA A 1012 58.78 3.00 7.25
N TYR A 1013 57.72 2.28 7.62
CA TYR A 1013 56.46 2.29 6.87
C TYR A 1013 55.81 3.69 6.82
N SER A 1014 55.77 4.41 7.94
CA SER A 1014 55.24 5.78 7.99
C SER A 1014 56.09 6.74 7.13
N ALA A 1015 57.42 6.58 7.10
CA ALA A 1015 58.32 7.36 6.28
C ALA A 1015 58.22 7.01 4.78
N ALA A 1016 58.13 5.72 4.43
CA ALA A 1016 57.99 5.25 3.05
C ALA A 1016 56.66 5.73 2.42
N LEU A 1017 55.56 5.70 3.18
CA LEU A 1017 54.28 6.26 2.77
C LEU A 1017 54.36 7.78 2.54
N LEU A 1018 55.04 8.51 3.44
CA LEU A 1018 55.23 9.95 3.28
C LEU A 1018 56.09 10.29 2.06
N LEU A 1019 57.20 9.58 1.84
CA LEU A 1019 58.10 9.76 0.69
C LEU A 1019 57.41 9.42 -0.64
N TYR A 1020 56.62 8.33 -0.68
CA TYR A 1020 55.83 7.98 -1.86
C TYR A 1020 54.76 9.03 -2.17
N GLY A 1021 54.08 9.56 -1.13
CA GLY A 1021 53.15 10.68 -1.25
C GLY A 1021 53.82 11.94 -1.83
N VAL A 1022 55.02 12.29 -1.35
CA VAL A 1022 55.80 13.43 -1.87
C VAL A 1022 56.26 13.19 -3.31
N ALA A 1023 56.69 11.97 -3.66
CA ALA A 1023 57.09 11.63 -5.02
C ALA A 1023 55.92 11.71 -6.02
N LEU A 1024 54.73 11.23 -5.63
CA LEU A 1024 53.49 11.39 -6.41
C LEU A 1024 53.10 12.86 -6.57
N LEU A 1025 53.27 13.68 -5.53
CA LEU A 1025 53.00 15.12 -5.59
C LEU A 1025 53.92 15.81 -6.60
N ALA A 1026 55.23 15.51 -6.57
CA ALA A 1026 56.21 16.02 -7.52
C ALA A 1026 55.92 15.59 -8.97
N LEU A 1027 55.56 14.32 -9.19
CA LEU A 1027 55.14 13.81 -10.49
C LEU A 1027 53.82 14.48 -10.96
N GLY A 1028 52.90 14.76 -10.04
CA GLY A 1028 51.65 15.47 -10.31
C GLY A 1028 51.83 16.95 -10.67
N PHE A 1029 52.92 17.59 -10.25
CA PHE A 1029 53.34 18.87 -10.79
C PHE A 1029 53.99 18.72 -12.18
N ARG A 1030 54.95 17.80 -12.34
CA ARG A 1030 55.68 17.61 -13.62
C ARG A 1030 54.78 17.20 -14.79
N LEU A 1031 53.74 16.39 -14.54
CA LEU A 1031 52.75 15.97 -15.53
C LEU A 1031 51.49 16.87 -15.58
N GLN A 1032 51.49 17.98 -14.81
CA GLN A 1032 50.39 18.92 -14.62
C GLN A 1032 49.03 18.29 -14.23
N SER A 1033 49.04 17.10 -13.64
CA SER A 1033 47.81 16.34 -13.33
C SER A 1033 47.24 16.67 -11.95
N LYS A 1034 46.04 17.30 -11.90
CA LYS A 1034 45.29 17.50 -10.64
C LYS A 1034 44.99 16.16 -9.95
N ASP A 1035 44.71 15.12 -10.73
CA ASP A 1035 44.38 13.77 -10.22
C ASP A 1035 45.55 13.17 -9.42
N LEU A 1036 46.81 13.36 -9.86
CA LEU A 1036 47.99 12.88 -9.15
C LEU A 1036 48.23 13.66 -7.84
N ARG A 1037 48.00 14.98 -7.84
CA ARG A 1037 48.18 15.82 -6.64
C ARG A 1037 47.14 15.52 -5.55
N LEU A 1038 45.91 15.16 -5.95
CA LEU A 1038 44.88 14.68 -5.02
C LEU A 1038 45.22 13.28 -4.48
N ALA A 1039 45.75 12.39 -5.31
CA ALA A 1039 46.21 11.06 -4.87
C ALA A 1039 47.33 11.17 -3.82
N SER A 1040 48.31 12.05 -4.00
CA SER A 1040 49.35 12.30 -3.00
C SER A 1040 48.80 12.85 -1.67
N LEU A 1041 47.80 13.75 -1.72
CA LEU A 1041 47.19 14.30 -0.51
C LEU A 1041 46.51 13.21 0.32
N ALA A 1042 45.80 12.28 -0.33
CA ALA A 1042 45.16 11.14 0.33
C ALA A 1042 46.18 10.22 1.04
N VAL A 1043 47.31 9.91 0.39
CA VAL A 1043 48.40 9.12 1.00
C VAL A 1043 48.97 9.81 2.25
N VAL A 1044 49.12 11.14 2.22
CA VAL A 1044 49.58 11.92 3.39
C VAL A 1044 48.53 11.96 4.51
N THR A 1045 47.23 12.07 4.21
CA THR A 1045 46.17 12.03 5.23
C THR A 1045 46.12 10.69 5.97
N VAL A 1046 46.34 9.57 5.27
CA VAL A 1046 46.40 8.23 5.90
C VAL A 1046 47.52 8.15 6.94
N ALA A 1047 48.68 8.74 6.67
CA ALA A 1047 49.77 8.83 7.64
C ALA A 1047 49.39 9.62 8.91
N ILE A 1048 48.60 10.69 8.77
CA ILE A 1048 48.13 11.51 9.91
C ILE A 1048 47.06 10.76 10.74
N CYS A 1049 46.11 10.09 10.09
CA CYS A 1049 45.06 9.35 10.81
C CYS A 1049 45.61 8.14 11.59
N LYS A 1050 46.66 7.48 11.07
CA LYS A 1050 47.40 6.43 11.80
C LYS A 1050 47.87 6.94 13.17
N ALA A 1051 48.46 8.14 13.20
CA ALA A 1051 48.96 8.74 14.44
C ALA A 1051 47.87 9.10 15.46
N PHE A 1052 46.69 9.56 15.03
CA PHE A 1052 45.59 9.87 15.94
C PHE A 1052 45.00 8.62 16.62
N LEU A 1053 44.86 7.52 15.88
CA LEU A 1053 44.12 6.34 16.34
C LEU A 1053 44.99 5.30 17.03
N VAL A 1054 46.24 5.12 16.57
CA VAL A 1054 47.14 4.07 17.07
C VAL A 1054 48.07 4.61 18.17
N ASP A 1055 48.38 5.91 18.18
CA ASP A 1055 49.42 6.46 19.06
C ASP A 1055 48.86 7.20 20.31
N MET A 1056 47.52 7.40 20.43
CA MET A 1056 46.90 8.19 21.54
C MET A 1056 46.02 7.40 22.52
N SER A 1057 45.80 6.10 22.36
CA SER A 1057 44.72 5.35 23.02
C SER A 1057 44.94 4.95 24.50
N GLY A 1058 45.52 5.82 25.35
CA GLY A 1058 46.01 5.44 26.69
C GLY A 1058 45.74 6.40 27.86
N LEU A 1059 44.60 7.12 27.92
CA LEU A 1059 44.34 8.19 28.92
C LEU A 1059 42.90 8.18 29.52
N GLU A 1060 42.73 8.54 30.80
CA GLU A 1060 41.44 8.48 31.55
C GLU A 1060 41.06 9.73 32.40
N GLY A 1061 39.83 9.75 32.96
CA GLY A 1061 39.40 10.68 34.00
C GLY A 1061 39.20 12.15 33.58
N LEU A 1062 39.53 13.09 34.47
CA LEU A 1062 39.55 14.53 34.16
C LEU A 1062 40.57 14.85 33.04
N LEU A 1063 41.67 14.09 32.96
CA LEU A 1063 42.66 14.20 31.87
C LEU A 1063 42.08 13.79 30.51
N ARG A 1064 41.11 12.85 30.48
CA ARG A 1064 40.33 12.54 29.28
C ARG A 1064 39.47 13.73 28.87
N ALA A 1065 38.74 14.36 29.81
CA ALA A 1065 37.98 15.57 29.51
C ALA A 1065 38.87 16.71 28.96
N LEU A 1066 40.06 16.90 29.53
CA LEU A 1066 41.01 17.94 29.10
C LEU A 1066 41.70 17.63 27.76
N SER A 1067 42.06 16.37 27.48
CA SER A 1067 42.72 16.01 26.21
C SER A 1067 41.79 16.14 25.01
N PHE A 1068 40.51 15.80 25.17
CA PHE A 1068 39.47 16.05 24.16
C PHE A 1068 39.24 17.55 23.92
N ILE A 1069 39.33 18.39 24.96
CA ILE A 1069 39.27 19.85 24.83
C ILE A 1069 40.51 20.40 24.10
N GLY A 1070 41.72 19.94 24.42
CA GLY A 1070 42.98 20.42 23.83
C GLY A 1070 43.15 20.09 22.34
N LEU A 1071 42.87 18.85 21.95
CA LEU A 1071 42.93 18.41 20.54
C LEU A 1071 41.81 19.03 19.71
N GLY A 1072 40.62 19.18 20.31
CA GLY A 1072 39.50 19.92 19.72
C GLY A 1072 39.87 21.39 19.44
N ALA A 1073 40.61 22.05 20.33
CA ALA A 1073 41.07 23.42 20.13
C ALA A 1073 42.08 23.54 18.97
N CYS A 1074 43.01 22.59 18.80
CA CYS A 1074 43.97 22.59 17.69
C CYS A 1074 43.30 22.43 16.32
N LEU A 1075 42.33 21.53 16.19
CA LEU A 1075 41.57 21.33 14.95
C LEU A 1075 40.70 22.55 14.60
N VAL A 1076 40.03 23.14 15.59
CA VAL A 1076 39.32 24.42 15.43
C VAL A 1076 40.27 25.53 14.99
N GLY A 1077 41.50 25.59 15.55
CA GLY A 1077 42.53 26.56 15.17
C GLY A 1077 42.95 26.49 13.70
N ILE A 1078 43.21 25.29 13.17
CA ILE A 1078 43.56 25.09 11.75
C ILE A 1078 42.38 25.47 10.85
N GLY A 1079 41.15 25.10 11.22
CA GLY A 1079 39.95 25.49 10.48
C GLY A 1079 39.73 27.01 10.43
N LEU A 1080 40.01 27.72 11.53
CA LEU A 1080 39.96 29.18 11.60
C LEU A 1080 41.05 29.86 10.76
N ALA A 1081 42.25 29.27 10.67
CA ALA A 1081 43.31 29.76 9.79
C ALA A 1081 42.92 29.62 8.30
N TYR A 1082 42.33 28.50 7.91
CA TYR A 1082 41.86 28.25 6.54
C TYR A 1082 40.73 29.23 6.14
N GLN A 1083 39.75 29.46 7.03
CA GLN A 1083 38.69 30.46 6.81
C GLN A 1083 39.23 31.90 6.67
N ARG A 1084 40.35 32.25 7.32
CA ARG A 1084 40.99 33.57 7.18
C ARG A 1084 41.71 33.76 5.85
N LEU A 1085 42.24 32.69 5.25
CA LEU A 1085 42.84 32.73 3.90
C LEU A 1085 41.77 32.95 2.83
N LEU A 1086 40.68 32.16 2.84
CA LEU A 1086 39.57 32.30 1.90
C LEU A 1086 38.91 33.69 1.95
N ARG A 1087 38.77 34.30 3.14
CA ARG A 1087 38.25 35.68 3.27
C ARG A 1087 39.12 36.72 2.56
N ARG A 1088 40.42 36.48 2.34
CA ARG A 1088 41.29 37.41 1.59
C ARG A 1088 41.07 37.29 0.08
N GLU A 1089 40.85 36.07 -0.43
CA GLU A 1089 40.57 35.84 -1.85
C GLU A 1089 39.22 36.45 -2.28
N PHE A 1090 38.16 36.27 -1.48
CA PHE A 1090 36.87 36.91 -1.75
C PHE A 1090 36.94 38.44 -1.70
N ALA A 1091 37.69 39.02 -0.76
CA ALA A 1091 37.90 40.47 -0.70
C ALA A 1091 38.72 41.04 -1.89
N GLN A 1092 39.52 40.20 -2.56
CA GLN A 1092 40.18 40.58 -3.81
C GLN A 1092 39.23 40.50 -5.01
N GLN A 1093 38.35 39.50 -5.07
CA GLN A 1093 37.32 39.42 -6.13
C GLN A 1093 36.32 40.58 -6.05
N GLU A 1094 35.87 40.95 -4.85
CA GLU A 1094 34.89 42.03 -4.66
C GLU A 1094 35.43 43.40 -5.10
N LYS A 1095 36.75 43.65 -4.91
CA LYS A 1095 37.44 44.84 -5.47
C LYS A 1095 37.43 44.86 -7.00
N VAL A 1096 37.69 43.72 -7.65
CA VAL A 1096 37.70 43.62 -9.12
C VAL A 1096 36.30 43.84 -9.71
N THR A 1097 35.24 43.43 -9.00
CA THR A 1097 33.85 43.73 -9.43
C THR A 1097 33.38 45.14 -9.08
N GLY A 1098 33.95 45.78 -8.06
CA GLY A 1098 33.63 47.15 -7.65
C GLY A 1098 34.10 48.19 -8.68
N ASP A 1099 35.36 48.12 -9.10
CA ASP A 1099 35.94 49.06 -10.08
C ASP A 1099 35.23 48.98 -11.46
N ALA A 1100 34.65 47.82 -11.82
CA ALA A 1100 33.87 47.66 -13.04
C ALA A 1100 32.49 48.35 -13.01
N SER A 1101 32.08 48.93 -11.87
CA SER A 1101 30.79 49.60 -11.68
C SER A 1101 30.87 51.12 -11.55
N VAL A 1102 32.08 51.70 -11.63
CA VAL A 1102 32.31 53.16 -11.52
C VAL A 1102 33.22 53.66 -12.66
N SER A 1103 32.67 53.64 -13.87
CA SER A 1103 33.07 54.55 -14.96
C SER A 1103 31.79 55.05 -15.65
N PRO A 1104 31.56 56.37 -15.77
CA PRO A 1104 30.32 56.93 -16.31
C PRO A 1104 30.13 56.67 -17.81
#